data_AF-K0Z4C6-F1
#
_entry.id   AF-K0Z4C6-F1
#
_cell.length_a   1.000
_cell.length_b   1.000
_cell.length_c   1.000
_cell.angle_alpha   90.00
_cell.angle_beta   90.00
_cell.angle_gamma   90.00
#
_symmetry.space_group_name_H-M   'P 1'
#
loop_
_entity.id
_entity.type
_entity.pdbx_description
1 polymer ?
#
loop_
_entity_poly.entity_id
_entity_poly.type
_entity_poly.pdbx_seq_one_letter_code
_entity_poly.pdbx_strand_id
1 'polypeptide(L)'
;MHVHHSARRRFLALGIALAPLVAAPVVAVAADPEPPVDPPVPGVSPEKQNISANGSLTQPAMLFYEDFDDLELPEWFSHDGPDGWEVTASDVTTGEGRWRGWTFSDVRQWTWAAGTDERHWFTRGSGNFAIMESEHQRLAYDERFTTGLTTPDFPVAGEDRLVASFDSHYRQGSPEQRGVVTVSFDTGEEETLLELTEDRYSSHEELEFAVPEDATTARLTFSYEDSYNDYWWAVDNVGVHRPYEYADDEPNAVIDVVSDVHADGEDITRAQKRKWARAMGRLESMYPQGDMLVVNGDFVDTMAKADYERAEEMVGEHPYHNDEVLWVWGNHEVYGTEGYETALKRYLDFTGMDKPYAEREVGGVVLLAIGTEYYDDEAQDGNEPFYNPSDEQLAWLKERLDAAEAAGKPVVICTHYPLPNTVSGTHSAWYQNDYNRIEELNDAIAGHKNVMVVTGHTHHIHELNDWWGRYTMPDDVGYGVPAVNTAAVKEGIVPEGDHDERTLLGDHSSGIRLTFFDDHVTVDAVDFVKGGIIQSVTLPIGPSGRQAPAEEGGEEPPAPKAGNPDDAQNPGTPDAPQHGQEDDRPQDQGDHRPSTDEGQPPADEGQQAGAEDEPSATDEPPATDQQETGDQSESPDEEPESQQAQAAAAGNGEAPSRPSSPSNPESEAAAEQPQVRGRGLAATGASVGAAALAGLVLVAAGAALALWAARRGRGPRE
;
A
#
# COMPACT_ATOMS: atom_id res chain seq x y z
N MET A 1 62.52 -43.10 -9.55
CA MET A 1 62.91 -42.27 -10.71
C MET A 1 61.68 -42.17 -11.59
N HIS A 2 61.00 -41.02 -11.69
CA HIS A 2 61.36 -39.84 -12.51
C HIS A 2 61.19 -40.14 -14.03
N VAL A 3 60.47 -39.35 -14.84
CA VAL A 3 59.94 -37.98 -14.65
C VAL A 3 58.65 -37.68 -15.49
N HIS A 4 57.80 -36.76 -14.99
CA HIS A 4 56.71 -35.91 -15.58
C HIS A 4 56.07 -36.20 -16.98
N HIS A 5 54.72 -36.27 -17.10
CA HIS A 5 53.74 -35.22 -17.55
C HIS A 5 53.49 -35.12 -19.07
N SER A 6 52.34 -34.62 -19.59
CA SER A 6 50.98 -34.37 -19.04
C SER A 6 49.98 -33.99 -20.16
N ALA A 7 48.66 -34.13 -19.91
CA ALA A 7 47.56 -33.32 -20.49
C ALA A 7 47.27 -33.40 -22.03
N ARG A 8 46.05 -33.14 -22.57
CA ARG A 8 44.71 -32.83 -22.03
C ARG A 8 43.60 -33.04 -23.12
N ARG A 9 42.35 -33.31 -22.68
CA ARG A 9 41.03 -32.99 -23.29
C ARG A 9 40.61 -33.54 -24.68
N ARG A 10 39.40 -34.14 -24.76
CA ARG A 10 38.16 -33.58 -25.39
C ARG A 10 36.90 -34.44 -25.06
N PHE A 11 35.70 -33.91 -25.32
CA PHE A 11 34.36 -34.43 -24.96
C PHE A 11 33.62 -35.14 -26.12
N LEU A 12 32.67 -36.06 -25.82
CA LEU A 12 31.24 -35.95 -26.23
C LEU A 12 30.32 -36.97 -25.49
N ALA A 13 28.99 -36.84 -25.63
CA ALA A 13 27.91 -37.63 -25.00
C ALA A 13 27.48 -38.86 -25.87
N LEU A 14 26.39 -39.64 -25.68
CA LEU A 14 25.14 -39.56 -24.88
C LEU A 14 24.50 -40.98 -24.76
N GLY A 15 23.59 -41.24 -23.79
CA GLY A 15 22.52 -42.26 -23.96
C GLY A 15 22.06 -43.04 -22.71
N ILE A 16 20.75 -43.00 -22.39
CA ILE A 16 20.06 -43.82 -21.36
C ILE A 16 18.62 -44.18 -21.84
N ALA A 17 18.13 -45.39 -21.52
CA ALA A 17 16.73 -45.85 -21.62
C ALA A 17 16.52 -47.03 -20.62
N LEU A 18 15.57 -46.97 -19.66
CA LEU A 18 14.19 -47.53 -19.68
C LEU A 18 14.13 -49.08 -19.83
N ALA A 19 13.33 -49.86 -19.09
CA ALA A 19 12.32 -49.67 -18.01
C ALA A 19 12.13 -51.07 -17.29
N PRO A 20 11.01 -51.50 -16.64
CA PRO A 20 9.77 -50.85 -16.15
C PRO A 20 9.32 -51.29 -14.71
N LEU A 21 8.14 -50.84 -14.23
CA LEU A 21 7.34 -51.53 -13.19
C LEU A 21 5.82 -51.31 -13.38
N VAL A 22 5.01 -52.36 -13.22
CA VAL A 22 3.54 -52.46 -13.48
C VAL A 22 3.01 -53.69 -12.69
N ALA A 23 1.84 -53.78 -12.03
CA ALA A 23 0.84 -52.83 -11.51
C ALA A 23 -0.08 -53.55 -10.46
N ALA A 24 -1.15 -52.89 -9.96
CA ALA A 24 -2.13 -53.40 -8.97
C ALA A 24 -3.17 -54.41 -9.56
N PRO A 25 -4.19 -54.96 -8.84
CA PRO A 25 -5.37 -54.25 -8.24
C PRO A 25 -5.73 -54.77 -6.80
N VAL A 26 -6.84 -54.49 -6.09
CA VAL A 26 -8.31 -54.50 -6.39
C VAL A 26 -9.11 -53.58 -5.44
N VAL A 27 -10.30 -53.14 -5.89
CA VAL A 27 -11.24 -52.19 -5.27
C VAL A 27 -12.52 -52.87 -4.75
N ALA A 28 -13.15 -52.32 -3.70
CA ALA A 28 -14.60 -52.41 -3.43
C ALA A 28 -15.07 -51.20 -2.59
N VAL A 29 -16.33 -50.77 -2.76
CA VAL A 29 -16.90 -49.50 -2.22
C VAL A 29 -18.27 -49.74 -1.57
N ALA A 30 -18.63 -48.91 -0.58
CA ALA A 30 -19.96 -48.30 -0.32
C ALA A 30 -20.42 -48.33 1.15
N ALA A 31 -20.78 -47.17 1.73
CA ALA A 31 -22.19 -46.78 1.97
C ALA A 31 -22.30 -45.58 2.95
N ASP A 32 -22.89 -44.47 2.50
CA ASP A 32 -23.36 -43.38 3.37
C ASP A 32 -24.77 -43.66 3.93
N PRO A 33 -25.10 -43.11 5.10
CA PRO A 33 -26.48 -42.78 5.49
C PRO A 33 -26.64 -41.29 5.88
N GLU A 34 -27.73 -40.66 5.41
CA GLU A 34 -28.08 -39.26 5.66
C GLU A 34 -28.45 -38.92 7.13
N PRO A 35 -28.39 -37.63 7.54
CA PRO A 35 -28.49 -37.20 8.94
C PRO A 35 -29.92 -36.96 9.45
N PRO A 36 -30.14 -36.94 10.78
CA PRO A 36 -31.31 -36.29 11.36
C PRO A 36 -31.05 -35.44 12.63
N VAL A 37 -31.34 -34.13 12.50
CA VAL A 37 -32.04 -33.26 13.46
C VAL A 37 -31.37 -32.90 14.81
N ASP A 38 -31.16 -31.59 15.02
CA ASP A 38 -30.81 -30.99 16.31
C ASP A 38 -31.98 -30.97 17.33
N PRO A 39 -31.72 -31.30 18.61
CA PRO A 39 -32.55 -30.93 19.76
C PRO A 39 -32.17 -29.54 20.32
N PRO A 40 -33.05 -28.88 21.12
CA PRO A 40 -33.04 -27.42 21.26
C PRO A 40 -32.14 -26.85 22.37
N VAL A 41 -31.86 -25.55 22.25
CA VAL A 41 -31.25 -24.69 23.28
C VAL A 41 -32.20 -24.51 24.49
N PRO A 42 -31.68 -24.74 25.71
CA PRO A 42 -31.85 -23.79 26.81
C PRO A 42 -30.50 -23.50 27.50
N GLY A 43 -30.19 -22.29 27.96
CA GLY A 43 -31.05 -21.12 28.16
C GLY A 43 -30.95 -20.64 29.61
N VAL A 44 -29.90 -19.87 29.92
CA VAL A 44 -29.71 -19.23 31.23
C VAL A 44 -29.20 -17.80 31.02
N SER A 45 -30.04 -16.83 31.40
CA SER A 45 -29.57 -15.52 31.85
C SER A 45 -29.78 -15.45 33.37
N PRO A 46 -28.95 -14.67 34.08
CA PRO A 46 -29.53 -13.60 34.88
C PRO A 46 -28.98 -12.22 34.47
N GLU A 47 -29.80 -11.20 34.71
CA GLU A 47 -29.51 -9.80 34.38
C GLU A 47 -28.54 -9.11 35.37
N LYS A 48 -27.64 -8.27 34.84
CA LYS A 48 -27.22 -6.94 35.37
C LYS A 48 -26.49 -6.92 36.76
N GLN A 49 -25.60 -5.98 37.07
CA GLN A 49 -25.69 -4.52 36.87
C GLN A 49 -24.32 -3.81 36.81
N ASN A 50 -24.26 -2.80 35.92
CA ASN A 50 -23.71 -1.45 36.10
C ASN A 50 -22.37 -1.23 36.86
N ILE A 51 -21.45 -0.50 36.22
CA ILE A 51 -21.23 0.92 36.56
C ILE A 51 -21.18 1.76 35.25
N SER A 52 -21.56 3.03 35.34
CA SER A 52 -21.56 4.11 34.32
C SER A 52 -20.83 3.90 32.98
N ALA A 53 -21.57 4.13 31.89
CA ALA A 53 -20.98 4.70 30.67
C ALA A 53 -20.43 6.11 30.98
N ASN A 54 -19.13 6.29 30.76
CA ASN A 54 -18.34 7.52 30.59
C ASN A 54 -16.83 7.14 30.56
N GLY A 55 -16.52 5.99 29.95
CA GLY A 55 -15.17 5.45 29.95
C GLY A 55 -14.29 6.17 28.94
N SER A 56 -13.15 6.69 29.39
CA SER A 56 -12.01 6.86 28.49
C SER A 56 -11.47 5.47 28.20
N LEU A 57 -11.75 4.93 27.01
CA LEU A 57 -11.03 3.75 26.55
C LEU A 57 -9.55 4.10 26.46
N THR A 58 -8.77 3.17 26.98
CA THR A 58 -7.34 3.07 26.75
C THR A 58 -7.14 2.15 25.56
N GLN A 59 -6.25 2.47 24.62
CA GLN A 59 -5.50 1.44 23.90
C GLN A 59 -5.04 0.41 24.94
N PRO A 60 -5.13 -0.91 24.69
CA PRO A 60 -4.68 -1.92 25.63
C PRO A 60 -3.22 -1.63 25.98
N ALA A 61 -2.99 -1.17 27.22
CA ALA A 61 -1.79 -0.40 27.53
C ALA A 61 -0.53 -1.14 27.09
N MET A 62 0.23 -0.52 26.18
CA MET A 62 1.50 -1.03 25.68
C MET A 62 2.43 -1.21 26.89
N LEU A 63 2.67 -2.46 27.27
CA LEU A 63 3.49 -2.86 28.42
C LEU A 63 4.99 -2.70 28.09
N PHE A 64 5.30 -2.76 26.79
CA PHE A 64 6.58 -2.48 26.18
C PHE A 64 6.36 -1.86 24.80
N TYR A 65 7.22 -0.93 24.39
CA TYR A 65 7.32 -0.46 23.01
C TYR A 65 8.72 0.10 22.74
N GLU A 66 9.20 -0.08 21.51
CA GLU A 66 10.46 0.45 20.99
C GLU A 66 10.36 0.61 19.47
N ASP A 67 10.69 1.80 18.97
CA ASP A 67 10.83 2.13 17.54
C ASP A 67 12.30 2.41 17.16
N PHE A 68 13.24 2.37 18.11
CA PHE A 68 14.67 2.65 17.92
C PHE A 68 15.00 4.08 17.41
N ASP A 69 14.02 4.96 17.20
CA ASP A 69 14.20 6.25 16.55
C ASP A 69 14.99 7.25 17.41
N ASP A 70 14.88 7.14 18.74
CA ASP A 70 15.66 7.89 19.74
C ASP A 70 17.17 7.53 19.76
N LEU A 71 17.63 6.55 18.96
CA LEU A 71 19.06 6.18 18.88
C LEU A 71 19.92 7.25 18.19
N GLU A 72 20.81 7.90 18.96
CA GLU A 72 21.90 8.70 18.38
C GLU A 72 22.90 7.78 17.62
N LEU A 73 22.84 7.78 16.28
CA LEU A 73 23.75 7.01 15.40
C LEU A 73 24.83 7.91 14.73
N PRO A 74 25.87 8.40 15.46
CA PRO A 74 26.85 9.35 14.92
C PRO A 74 27.79 8.79 13.84
N GLU A 75 27.91 7.47 13.73
CA GLU A 75 28.61 6.79 12.60
C GLU A 75 27.64 6.17 11.59
N TRP A 76 26.34 6.51 11.66
CA TRP A 76 25.22 5.98 10.86
C TRP A 76 24.83 4.52 11.12
N PHE A 77 25.48 3.85 12.06
CA PHE A 77 25.13 2.51 12.53
C PHE A 77 25.54 2.32 14.01
N SER A 78 24.91 1.37 14.70
CA SER A 78 25.33 0.90 16.04
C SER A 78 25.18 -0.62 16.17
N HIS A 79 25.95 -1.25 17.07
CA HIS A 79 25.68 -2.59 17.59
C HIS A 79 25.19 -2.58 19.04
N ASP A 80 25.35 -1.45 19.73
CA ASP A 80 24.74 -1.19 21.03
C ASP A 80 23.33 -0.64 20.76
N GLY A 81 22.31 -1.33 21.27
CA GLY A 81 20.91 -0.91 21.14
C GLY A 81 20.47 0.07 22.25
N PRO A 82 19.15 0.33 22.38
CA PRO A 82 18.60 1.15 23.45
C PRO A 82 18.85 0.55 24.85
N ASP A 83 18.69 1.36 25.90
CA ASP A 83 19.13 1.04 27.26
C ASP A 83 18.46 -0.25 27.80
N GLY A 84 19.21 -1.35 27.80
CA GLY A 84 18.78 -2.66 28.30
C GLY A 84 18.54 -3.74 27.23
N TRP A 85 18.59 -3.41 25.93
CA TRP A 85 18.61 -4.41 24.86
C TRP A 85 19.96 -5.14 24.82
N GLU A 86 19.95 -6.44 24.51
CA GLU A 86 21.16 -7.26 24.38
C GLU A 86 21.31 -7.83 22.95
N VAL A 87 22.39 -7.45 22.26
CA VAL A 87 22.81 -8.10 21.01
C VAL A 87 23.83 -9.20 21.32
N THR A 88 23.42 -10.44 21.09
CA THR A 88 24.30 -11.62 21.19
C THR A 88 24.72 -12.09 19.82
N ALA A 89 25.98 -12.53 19.65
CA ALA A 89 26.47 -13.10 18.40
C ALA A 89 27.53 -14.19 18.66
N SER A 90 27.39 -15.33 17.96
CA SER A 90 28.30 -16.47 18.08
C SER A 90 29.75 -16.14 17.64
N ASP A 91 30.72 -16.89 18.17
CA ASP A 91 32.15 -16.68 17.90
C ASP A 91 32.62 -17.17 16.51
N VAL A 92 32.44 -16.30 15.51
CA VAL A 92 33.12 -16.38 14.21
C VAL A 92 34.51 -15.73 14.24
N THR A 93 35.43 -16.18 13.38
CA THR A 93 36.79 -15.64 13.26
C THR A 93 37.02 -14.83 11.98
N THR A 94 36.05 -14.83 11.06
CA THR A 94 36.04 -14.04 9.82
C THR A 94 34.81 -13.11 9.75
N GLY A 95 34.56 -12.52 8.58
CA GLY A 95 33.45 -11.60 8.32
C GLY A 95 33.79 -10.11 8.36
N GLU A 96 32.80 -9.28 8.07
CA GLU A 96 32.87 -7.82 8.08
C GLU A 96 32.24 -7.28 9.36
N GLY A 97 33.08 -6.83 10.32
CA GLY A 97 32.65 -6.52 11.68
C GLY A 97 31.55 -5.46 11.88
N ARG A 98 31.08 -4.78 10.82
CA ARG A 98 29.90 -3.89 10.82
C ARG A 98 28.56 -4.66 10.77
N TRP A 99 28.61 -5.96 10.52
CA TRP A 99 27.44 -6.85 10.39
C TRP A 99 27.59 -8.09 11.29
N ARG A 100 28.33 -7.97 12.40
CA ARG A 100 28.54 -9.08 13.35
C ARG A 100 27.40 -9.16 14.37
N GLY A 101 26.27 -9.64 13.88
CA GLY A 101 25.01 -9.71 14.61
C GLY A 101 24.10 -8.56 14.21
N TRP A 102 23.07 -8.32 15.03
CA TRP A 102 22.16 -7.20 14.84
C TRP A 102 22.87 -5.84 14.86
N THR A 103 22.36 -4.92 14.06
CA THR A 103 22.93 -3.60 13.77
C THR A 103 21.78 -2.60 13.60
N PHE A 104 21.80 -1.47 14.30
CA PHE A 104 20.77 -0.43 14.19
C PHE A 104 21.19 0.60 13.14
N SER A 105 20.32 0.94 12.19
CA SER A 105 20.59 1.90 11.10
C SER A 105 19.30 2.30 10.36
N ASP A 106 19.37 3.28 9.46
CA ASP A 106 18.26 3.70 8.60
C ASP A 106 18.28 3.02 7.21
N VAL A 107 17.11 2.92 6.56
CA VAL A 107 16.94 2.26 5.24
C VAL A 107 17.88 2.82 4.16
N ARG A 108 18.20 4.12 4.21
CA ARG A 108 19.06 4.81 3.24
C ARG A 108 20.55 4.53 3.50
N GLN A 109 20.98 4.31 4.74
CA GLN A 109 22.35 3.91 5.05
C GLN A 109 22.58 2.42 4.80
N TRP A 110 21.61 1.58 5.15
CA TRP A 110 21.65 0.15 4.86
C TRP A 110 21.73 -0.08 3.34
N THR A 111 20.85 0.53 2.56
CA THR A 111 20.89 0.42 1.09
C THR A 111 22.11 1.10 0.45
N TRP A 112 22.68 2.13 1.08
CA TRP A 112 23.97 2.69 0.63
C TRP A 112 25.15 1.74 0.93
N ALA A 113 25.09 0.96 2.01
CA ALA A 113 26.15 0.06 2.46
C ALA A 113 26.10 -1.35 1.84
N ALA A 114 24.90 -1.85 1.54
CA ALA A 114 24.63 -3.19 1.00
C ALA A 114 24.12 -3.19 -0.45
N GLY A 115 23.69 -2.04 -0.97
CA GLY A 115 22.89 -1.94 -2.19
C GLY A 115 21.39 -1.99 -1.88
N THR A 116 20.56 -1.69 -2.88
CA THR A 116 19.11 -1.86 -2.81
C THR A 116 18.76 -3.36 -2.77
N ASP A 117 18.65 -4.04 -3.92
CA ASP A 117 18.26 -5.46 -4.01
C ASP A 117 17.11 -5.76 -3.03
N GLU A 118 15.95 -5.14 -3.26
CA GLU A 118 14.69 -5.33 -2.50
C GLU A 118 14.70 -4.87 -1.02
N ARG A 119 15.84 -4.50 -0.41
CA ARG A 119 15.93 -4.06 1.00
C ARG A 119 15.10 -2.80 1.33
N HIS A 120 14.96 -1.88 0.36
CA HIS A 120 14.10 -0.69 0.46
C HIS A 120 12.62 -1.02 0.34
N TRP A 121 12.21 -2.24 0.01
CA TRP A 121 10.81 -2.65 0.10
C TRP A 121 10.31 -2.75 1.55
N PHE A 122 11.11 -2.46 2.57
CA PHE A 122 10.65 -2.31 3.96
C PHE A 122 9.88 -0.99 4.17
N THR A 123 8.78 -0.84 3.42
CA THR A 123 7.81 0.27 3.46
C THR A 123 7.16 0.50 4.83
N ARG A 124 7.19 -0.50 5.71
CA ARG A 124 6.65 -0.44 7.07
C ARG A 124 7.69 -0.06 8.14
N GLY A 125 8.97 -0.02 7.78
CA GLY A 125 10.04 0.44 8.67
C GLY A 125 10.27 1.94 8.52
N SER A 126 10.36 2.66 9.63
CA SER A 126 10.61 4.10 9.69
C SER A 126 11.97 4.41 10.33
N GLY A 127 12.50 5.60 10.04
CA GLY A 127 13.71 6.13 10.67
C GLY A 127 14.84 5.12 10.91
N ASN A 128 15.18 4.85 12.17
CA ASN A 128 16.12 3.81 12.59
C ASN A 128 15.40 2.48 12.86
N PHE A 129 15.97 1.35 12.44
CA PHE A 129 15.46 0.02 12.82
C PHE A 129 16.58 -1.01 13.03
N ALA A 130 16.22 -2.17 13.58
CA ALA A 130 17.15 -3.26 13.83
C ALA A 130 17.36 -4.10 12.57
N ILE A 131 18.63 -4.35 12.20
CA ILE A 131 19.03 -5.02 10.96
C ILE A 131 20.00 -6.16 11.26
N MET A 132 19.63 -7.36 10.82
CA MET A 132 20.54 -8.48 10.58
C MET A 132 20.86 -8.49 9.07
N GLU A 133 22.13 -8.45 8.69
CA GLU A 133 22.58 -8.48 7.29
C GLU A 133 23.69 -9.54 7.15
N SER A 134 23.36 -10.70 6.56
CA SER A 134 24.26 -11.86 6.47
C SER A 134 24.99 -11.94 5.14
N GLU A 135 24.38 -11.51 4.03
CA GLU A 135 25.06 -11.45 2.73
C GLU A 135 26.30 -10.54 2.78
N HIS A 136 26.19 -9.37 3.40
CA HIS A 136 27.32 -8.44 3.54
C HIS A 136 28.24 -8.76 4.72
N GLN A 137 27.86 -9.67 5.62
CA GLN A 137 28.76 -10.21 6.66
C GLN A 137 29.90 -11.05 6.08
N ARG A 138 29.73 -11.71 4.93
CA ARG A 138 30.84 -12.26 4.11
C ARG A 138 31.78 -13.22 4.88
N LEU A 139 31.21 -14.20 5.59
CA LEU A 139 31.98 -15.22 6.32
C LEU A 139 32.84 -16.11 5.41
N ALA A 140 33.79 -16.83 6.01
CA ALA A 140 34.40 -18.00 5.39
C ALA A 140 33.36 -19.14 5.24
N TYR A 141 33.43 -19.90 4.14
CA TYR A 141 32.46 -20.92 3.76
C TYR A 141 32.18 -21.99 4.84
N ASP A 142 33.19 -22.30 5.66
CA ASP A 142 33.14 -23.27 6.76
C ASP A 142 32.85 -22.64 8.14
N GLU A 143 32.59 -21.33 8.22
CA GLU A 143 31.99 -20.69 9.39
C GLU A 143 30.47 -20.53 9.22
N ARG A 144 29.76 -20.51 10.35
CA ARG A 144 28.34 -20.21 10.49
C ARG A 144 28.16 -19.30 11.70
N PHE A 145 27.14 -18.46 11.70
CA PHE A 145 26.79 -17.65 12.85
C PHE A 145 25.31 -17.73 13.23
N THR A 146 25.07 -17.57 14.53
CA THR A 146 23.76 -17.29 15.11
C THR A 146 23.87 -15.99 15.88
N THR A 147 22.84 -15.14 15.80
CA THR A 147 22.73 -13.89 16.56
C THR A 147 21.32 -13.74 17.12
N GLY A 148 21.21 -13.19 18.33
CA GLY A 148 19.93 -12.87 18.97
C GLY A 148 19.91 -11.41 19.39
N LEU A 149 18.79 -10.73 19.13
CA LEU A 149 18.47 -9.42 19.70
C LEU A 149 17.40 -9.65 20.77
N THR A 150 17.72 -9.37 22.03
CA THR A 150 16.84 -9.61 23.19
C THR A 150 16.38 -8.27 23.78
N THR A 151 15.07 -8.14 24.07
CA THR A 151 14.49 -6.97 24.73
C THR A 151 15.00 -6.79 26.17
N PRO A 152 14.79 -5.63 26.80
CA PRO A 152 14.72 -5.52 28.26
C PRO A 152 13.64 -6.45 28.87
N ASP A 153 13.74 -6.74 30.17
CA ASP A 153 12.65 -7.38 30.94
C ASP A 153 11.41 -6.45 30.97
N PHE A 154 10.31 -6.86 30.35
CA PHE A 154 9.02 -6.16 30.42
C PHE A 154 8.05 -6.83 31.40
N PRO A 155 7.12 -6.08 32.03
CA PRO A 155 6.22 -6.62 33.05
C PRO A 155 5.11 -7.47 32.44
N VAL A 156 4.84 -8.64 33.04
CA VAL A 156 3.70 -9.51 32.70
C VAL A 156 2.87 -9.92 33.92
N ALA A 157 3.21 -9.42 35.11
CA ALA A 157 2.65 -9.84 36.39
C ALA A 157 1.13 -9.62 36.51
N GLY A 158 0.36 -10.72 36.44
CA GLY A 158 -1.11 -10.69 36.58
C GLY A 158 -1.87 -10.53 35.26
N GLU A 159 -1.18 -10.60 34.13
CA GLU A 159 -1.78 -10.80 32.81
C GLU A 159 -1.99 -12.30 32.56
N ASP A 160 -3.07 -12.70 31.87
CA ASP A 160 -3.29 -14.09 31.44
C ASP A 160 -2.71 -14.35 30.03
N ARG A 161 -2.73 -13.31 29.16
CA ARG A 161 -2.55 -13.41 27.70
C ARG A 161 -2.11 -12.06 27.13
N LEU A 162 -1.11 -12.06 26.26
CA LEU A 162 -0.51 -10.86 25.65
C LEU A 162 -0.28 -11.07 24.15
N VAL A 163 0.00 -9.98 23.43
CA VAL A 163 0.41 -9.97 22.02
C VAL A 163 1.76 -9.28 21.92
N ALA A 164 2.71 -9.91 21.23
CA ALA A 164 3.91 -9.27 20.74
C ALA A 164 3.66 -8.77 19.31
N SER A 165 3.83 -7.48 19.06
CA SER A 165 3.66 -6.86 17.75
C SER A 165 4.98 -6.26 17.25
N PHE A 166 5.23 -6.33 15.94
CA PHE A 166 6.38 -5.69 15.29
C PHE A 166 6.20 -5.64 13.77
N ASP A 167 6.95 -4.75 13.13
CA ASP A 167 7.11 -4.72 11.68
C ASP A 167 8.38 -5.48 11.27
N SER A 168 8.32 -6.21 10.16
CA SER A 168 9.33 -7.20 9.78
C SER A 168 9.57 -7.21 8.27
N HIS A 169 10.82 -7.33 7.85
CA HIS A 169 11.19 -7.50 6.45
C HIS A 169 12.33 -8.52 6.32
N TYR A 170 11.99 -9.71 5.81
CA TYR A 170 12.83 -10.91 5.83
C TYR A 170 12.98 -11.51 4.43
N ARG A 171 14.22 -11.88 4.06
CA ARG A 171 14.51 -12.63 2.82
C ARG A 171 15.28 -13.90 3.17
N GLN A 172 14.81 -15.05 2.69
CA GLN A 172 15.35 -16.37 3.03
C GLN A 172 16.61 -16.66 2.21
N GLY A 173 17.69 -17.06 2.86
CA GLY A 173 18.88 -17.57 2.20
C GLY A 173 18.80 -19.08 1.90
N SER A 174 19.70 -19.83 2.52
CA SER A 174 19.76 -21.28 2.44
C SER A 174 18.61 -21.96 3.20
N PRO A 175 18.17 -23.17 2.82
CA PRO A 175 17.09 -23.89 3.51
C PRO A 175 17.37 -24.27 4.97
N GLU A 176 18.62 -24.13 5.42
CA GLU A 176 19.07 -24.36 6.80
C GLU A 176 18.88 -23.14 7.72
N GLN A 177 19.04 -21.91 7.20
CA GLN A 177 18.97 -20.67 7.99
C GLN A 177 17.54 -20.34 8.45
N ARG A 178 17.38 -19.77 9.66
CA ARG A 178 16.07 -19.37 10.22
C ARG A 178 16.05 -17.95 10.78
N GLY A 179 14.91 -17.29 10.69
CA GLY A 179 14.51 -16.22 11.62
C GLY A 179 13.55 -16.83 12.65
N VAL A 180 13.72 -16.54 13.93
CA VAL A 180 12.93 -17.11 15.01
C VAL A 180 12.60 -16.02 16.03
N VAL A 181 11.35 -15.94 16.49
CA VAL A 181 10.96 -15.12 17.65
C VAL A 181 10.58 -16.03 18.81
N THR A 182 11.19 -15.83 19.96
CA THR A 182 10.78 -16.50 21.21
C THR A 182 10.36 -15.48 22.27
N VAL A 183 9.45 -15.89 23.15
CA VAL A 183 9.21 -15.23 24.45
C VAL A 183 9.76 -16.13 25.56
N SER A 184 10.40 -15.52 26.55
CA SER A 184 10.99 -16.20 27.71
C SER A 184 10.57 -15.51 29.00
N PHE A 185 10.29 -16.29 30.05
CA PHE A 185 9.73 -15.79 31.32
C PHE A 185 10.73 -15.93 32.48
N ASP A 186 10.57 -15.11 33.53
CA ASP A 186 11.34 -15.20 34.78
C ASP A 186 11.15 -16.54 35.55
N THR A 187 10.08 -17.29 35.24
CA THR A 187 9.90 -18.69 35.68
C THR A 187 10.90 -19.68 35.06
N GLY A 188 11.51 -19.31 33.93
CA GLY A 188 12.35 -20.18 33.11
C GLY A 188 11.59 -20.99 32.06
N GLU A 189 10.34 -20.63 31.77
CA GLU A 189 9.56 -21.12 30.62
C GLU A 189 9.86 -20.29 29.36
N GLU A 190 9.71 -20.89 28.18
CA GLU A 190 10.04 -20.31 26.88
C GLU A 190 9.10 -20.87 25.80
N GLU A 191 8.63 -20.01 24.90
CA GLU A 191 7.75 -20.36 23.77
C GLU A 191 8.25 -19.73 22.47
N THR A 192 8.22 -20.48 21.36
CA THR A 192 8.51 -19.97 20.02
C THR A 192 7.23 -19.43 19.38
N LEU A 193 7.22 -18.13 19.10
CA LEU A 193 6.07 -17.42 18.54
C LEU A 193 6.06 -17.41 17.01
N LEU A 194 7.24 -17.41 16.38
CA LEU A 194 7.39 -17.37 14.92
C LEU A 194 8.66 -18.13 14.48
N GLU A 195 8.57 -18.87 13.37
CA GLU A 195 9.69 -19.41 12.59
C GLU A 195 9.54 -18.95 11.14
N LEU A 196 10.49 -18.16 10.64
CA LEU A 196 10.57 -17.70 9.25
C LEU A 196 11.49 -18.63 8.45
N THR A 197 10.97 -19.15 7.33
CA THR A 197 11.62 -20.17 6.48
C THR A 197 11.53 -19.89 4.98
N GLU A 198 10.88 -18.79 4.60
CA GLU A 198 10.68 -18.31 3.23
C GLU A 198 10.55 -16.78 3.23
N ASP A 199 10.60 -16.15 2.05
CA ASP A 199 10.62 -14.69 1.92
C ASP A 199 9.34 -14.04 2.48
N ARG A 200 9.50 -13.04 3.36
CA ARG A 200 8.40 -12.30 3.98
C ARG A 200 8.76 -10.83 4.11
N TYR A 201 8.60 -10.12 2.99
CA TYR A 201 8.87 -8.69 2.89
C TYR A 201 7.76 -7.86 3.54
N SER A 202 8.16 -6.84 4.32
CA SER A 202 7.31 -5.75 4.83
C SER A 202 5.98 -6.23 5.45
N SER A 203 6.05 -7.17 6.39
CA SER A 203 4.90 -7.66 7.15
C SER A 203 4.74 -6.95 8.49
N HIS A 204 3.49 -6.91 8.97
CA HIS A 204 3.20 -6.78 10.38
C HIS A 204 3.04 -8.17 10.98
N GLU A 205 3.53 -8.37 12.20
CA GLU A 205 3.26 -9.56 13.00
C GLU A 205 2.45 -9.15 14.24
N GLU A 206 1.37 -9.87 14.54
CA GLU A 206 0.71 -9.86 15.86
C GLU A 206 0.73 -11.30 16.40
N LEU A 207 1.60 -11.56 17.37
CA LEU A 207 1.87 -12.89 17.90
C LEU A 207 1.34 -13.01 19.33
N GLU A 208 0.19 -13.67 19.47
CA GLU A 208 -0.45 -13.92 20.76
C GLU A 208 0.31 -15.00 21.56
N PHE A 209 0.53 -14.75 22.86
CA PHE A 209 1.17 -15.69 23.79
C PHE A 209 0.47 -15.73 25.16
N ALA A 210 0.58 -16.87 25.84
CA ALA A 210 0.03 -17.07 27.18
C ALA A 210 1.07 -16.71 28.26
N VAL A 211 0.61 -16.19 29.40
CA VAL A 211 1.48 -15.82 30.52
C VAL A 211 1.35 -16.87 31.66
N PRO A 212 2.45 -17.43 32.20
CA PRO A 212 2.38 -18.35 33.34
C PRO A 212 1.91 -17.66 34.65
N GLU A 213 1.09 -18.35 35.45
CA GLU A 213 0.43 -17.80 36.68
C GLU A 213 1.39 -17.19 37.72
N ASP A 214 2.63 -17.69 37.80
CA ASP A 214 3.68 -17.21 38.71
C ASP A 214 4.69 -16.24 38.05
N ALA A 215 4.56 -15.91 36.74
CA ALA A 215 5.50 -15.06 36.02
C ALA A 215 5.33 -13.57 36.36
N THR A 216 6.44 -12.83 36.41
CA THR A 216 6.43 -11.39 36.71
C THR A 216 7.07 -10.52 35.63
N THR A 217 8.09 -11.03 34.93
CA THR A 217 8.66 -10.40 33.73
C THR A 217 8.89 -11.40 32.60
N ALA A 218 8.91 -10.88 31.37
CA ALA A 218 9.28 -11.64 30.19
C ALA A 218 10.21 -10.85 29.27
N ARG A 219 10.79 -11.54 28.29
CA ARG A 219 11.64 -11.00 27.23
C ARG A 219 11.34 -11.64 25.88
N LEU A 220 11.33 -10.84 24.82
CA LEU A 220 11.35 -11.32 23.45
C LEU A 220 12.79 -11.47 22.98
N THR A 221 13.07 -12.46 22.13
CA THR A 221 14.35 -12.61 21.42
C THR A 221 14.12 -12.87 19.94
N PHE A 222 14.73 -12.04 19.10
CA PHE A 222 14.76 -12.16 17.65
C PHE A 222 16.07 -12.84 17.23
N SER A 223 16.01 -14.15 16.98
CA SER A 223 17.15 -15.00 16.64
C SER A 223 17.27 -15.20 15.13
N TYR A 224 18.46 -15.01 14.58
CA TYR A 224 18.82 -15.39 13.22
C TYR A 224 19.84 -16.53 13.28
N GLU A 225 19.48 -17.72 12.80
CA GLU A 225 20.17 -18.99 13.09
C GLU A 225 20.83 -19.65 11.87
N ASP A 226 21.94 -20.39 12.11
CA ASP A 226 22.75 -21.16 11.15
C ASP A 226 23.10 -20.43 9.84
N SER A 227 23.41 -19.13 9.96
CA SER A 227 23.62 -18.23 8.83
C SER A 227 25.08 -18.12 8.35
N TYR A 228 25.28 -17.75 7.09
CA TYR A 228 26.56 -17.65 6.39
C TYR A 228 26.63 -16.51 5.36
N ASN A 229 25.65 -16.46 4.45
CA ASN A 229 25.53 -15.51 3.33
C ASN A 229 24.05 -15.52 2.91
N ASP A 230 23.18 -15.30 3.89
CA ASP A 230 21.76 -15.59 3.81
C ASP A 230 21.02 -14.27 3.98
N TYR A 231 21.06 -13.44 2.94
CA TYR A 231 20.36 -12.15 2.84
C TYR A 231 20.25 -11.38 4.17
N TRP A 232 19.03 -11.17 4.68
CA TRP A 232 18.77 -10.26 5.80
C TRP A 232 17.45 -10.51 6.55
N TRP A 233 17.35 -9.87 7.72
CA TRP A 233 16.10 -9.60 8.44
C TRP A 233 16.17 -8.20 9.04
N ALA A 234 15.19 -7.35 8.76
CA ALA A 234 14.96 -6.10 9.47
C ALA A 234 13.72 -6.22 10.36
N VAL A 235 13.75 -5.58 11.53
CA VAL A 235 12.69 -5.57 12.56
C VAL A 235 12.56 -4.15 13.13
N ASP A 236 11.31 -3.69 13.26
CA ASP A 236 10.96 -2.33 13.70
C ASP A 236 9.66 -2.35 14.56
N ASN A 237 9.33 -1.24 15.23
CA ASN A 237 8.09 -1.01 15.99
C ASN A 237 7.74 -2.14 16.98
N VAL A 238 8.71 -2.60 17.77
CA VAL A 238 8.57 -3.77 18.66
C VAL A 238 7.74 -3.42 19.89
N GLY A 239 6.50 -3.92 19.95
CA GLY A 239 5.54 -3.72 21.02
C GLY A 239 5.13 -4.99 21.77
N VAL A 240 4.67 -4.80 23.00
CA VAL A 240 3.89 -5.82 23.74
C VAL A 240 2.66 -5.15 24.35
N HIS A 241 1.47 -5.70 24.06
CA HIS A 241 0.20 -5.20 24.57
C HIS A 241 -0.73 -6.34 25.00
N ARG A 242 -1.83 -5.99 25.67
CA ARG A 242 -2.95 -6.92 25.80
C ARG A 242 -3.61 -7.11 24.42
N PRO A 243 -4.16 -8.28 24.11
CA PRO A 243 -5.01 -8.45 22.94
C PRO A 243 -6.14 -7.42 22.96
N TYR A 244 -6.52 -6.89 21.80
CA TYR A 244 -7.65 -5.98 21.72
C TYR A 244 -8.96 -6.70 22.08
N GLU A 245 -9.75 -6.10 22.98
CA GLU A 245 -11.10 -6.56 23.31
C GLU A 245 -12.13 -5.61 22.69
N TYR A 246 -12.62 -5.97 21.51
CA TYR A 246 -13.67 -5.24 20.80
C TYR A 246 -15.03 -5.95 20.91
N ALA A 247 -16.12 -5.23 20.59
CA ALA A 247 -17.46 -5.79 20.53
C ALA A 247 -18.12 -5.50 19.17
N ASP A 248 -18.32 -6.56 18.38
CA ASP A 248 -19.08 -6.54 17.12
C ASP A 248 -20.59 -6.41 17.41
N ASP A 249 -21.01 -5.25 17.91
CA ASP A 249 -22.41 -4.82 17.97
C ASP A 249 -22.90 -4.42 16.54
N GLU A 250 -24.03 -3.70 16.42
CA GLU A 250 -24.46 -3.16 15.12
C GLU A 250 -23.50 -2.04 14.68
N PRO A 251 -22.83 -2.12 13.51
CA PRO A 251 -21.80 -1.15 13.13
C PRO A 251 -22.37 0.25 12.90
N ASN A 252 -21.59 1.27 13.23
CA ASN A 252 -21.94 2.67 13.08
C ASN A 252 -22.05 3.11 11.62
N ALA A 253 -21.13 2.62 10.78
CA ALA A 253 -21.13 2.83 9.32
C ALA A 253 -20.40 1.69 8.61
N VAL A 254 -20.84 1.38 7.38
CA VAL A 254 -20.07 0.56 6.45
C VAL A 254 -19.82 1.33 5.16
N ILE A 255 -18.56 1.53 4.82
CA ILE A 255 -18.13 2.30 3.64
C ILE A 255 -17.39 1.36 2.70
N ASP A 256 -17.92 1.17 1.50
CA ASP A 256 -17.22 0.46 0.44
C ASP A 256 -16.26 1.42 -0.26
N VAL A 257 -15.06 0.97 -0.63
CA VAL A 257 -14.08 1.78 -1.38
C VAL A 257 -13.53 1.00 -2.57
N VAL A 258 -13.53 1.66 -3.72
CA VAL A 258 -12.93 1.18 -4.97
C VAL A 258 -12.09 2.28 -5.60
N SER A 259 -11.15 1.93 -6.46
CA SER A 259 -10.27 2.88 -7.14
C SER A 259 -9.84 2.33 -8.49
N ASP A 260 -9.22 3.18 -9.32
CA ASP A 260 -8.47 2.78 -10.51
C ASP A 260 -9.34 1.89 -11.44
N VAL A 261 -10.43 2.49 -11.94
CA VAL A 261 -11.42 1.84 -12.81
C VAL A 261 -11.11 2.06 -14.29
N HIS A 262 -10.48 3.17 -14.66
CA HIS A 262 -10.04 3.52 -16.02
C HIS A 262 -11.09 3.25 -17.11
N ALA A 263 -12.18 4.00 -17.07
CA ALA A 263 -13.18 4.02 -18.14
C ALA A 263 -12.62 4.74 -19.39
N ASP A 264 -12.04 3.99 -20.34
CA ASP A 264 -11.70 4.51 -21.68
C ASP A 264 -12.96 4.70 -22.56
N GLY A 265 -12.94 5.71 -23.43
CA GLY A 265 -14.00 5.99 -24.41
C GLY A 265 -13.91 5.19 -25.72
N GLU A 266 -12.92 4.32 -25.90
CA GLU A 266 -12.78 3.50 -27.11
C GLU A 266 -13.74 2.27 -27.10
N ASP A 267 -13.73 1.46 -28.17
CA ASP A 267 -14.60 0.27 -28.34
C ASP A 267 -13.96 -1.01 -27.74
N ILE A 268 -12.94 -0.84 -26.89
CA ILE A 268 -12.14 -1.91 -26.28
C ILE A 268 -12.69 -2.29 -24.89
N THR A 269 -13.24 -1.32 -24.16
CA THR A 269 -13.58 -1.31 -22.73
C THR A 269 -14.75 -2.17 -22.26
N ARG A 270 -15.18 -3.17 -23.06
CA ARG A 270 -16.06 -4.24 -22.55
C ARG A 270 -15.42 -4.98 -21.36
N ALA A 271 -14.11 -4.88 -21.17
CA ALA A 271 -13.42 -5.32 -19.96
C ALA A 271 -13.85 -4.51 -18.73
N GLN A 272 -13.55 -3.21 -18.69
CA GLN A 272 -13.74 -2.36 -17.50
C GLN A 272 -15.21 -2.24 -17.11
N LYS A 273 -16.13 -2.11 -18.08
CA LYS A 273 -17.57 -2.16 -17.82
C LYS A 273 -18.02 -3.46 -17.12
N ARG A 274 -17.42 -4.61 -17.45
CA ARG A 274 -17.66 -5.87 -16.72
C ARG A 274 -16.98 -5.92 -15.36
N LYS A 275 -15.81 -5.30 -15.19
CA LYS A 275 -15.11 -5.23 -13.89
C LYS A 275 -15.92 -4.39 -12.89
N TRP A 276 -16.37 -3.21 -13.32
CA TRP A 276 -17.29 -2.34 -12.57
C TRP A 276 -18.60 -3.04 -12.21
N ALA A 277 -19.30 -3.61 -13.19
CA ALA A 277 -20.54 -4.37 -12.97
C ALA A 277 -20.37 -5.50 -11.93
N ARG A 278 -19.21 -6.16 -11.94
CA ARG A 278 -18.84 -7.20 -10.99
C ARG A 278 -18.51 -6.64 -9.62
N ALA A 279 -17.77 -5.53 -9.53
CA ALA A 279 -17.46 -4.87 -8.26
C ALA A 279 -18.75 -4.45 -7.54
N MET A 280 -19.63 -3.70 -8.22
CA MET A 280 -20.91 -3.26 -7.67
C MET A 280 -21.78 -4.45 -7.21
N GLY A 281 -21.94 -5.47 -8.07
CA GLY A 281 -22.70 -6.69 -7.73
C GLY A 281 -22.04 -7.59 -6.68
N ARG A 282 -20.77 -7.37 -6.31
CA ARG A 282 -20.11 -8.02 -5.17
C ARG A 282 -20.44 -7.27 -3.88
N LEU A 283 -20.24 -5.96 -3.87
CA LEU A 283 -20.48 -5.08 -2.73
C LEU A 283 -21.96 -5.07 -2.30
N GLU A 284 -22.90 -5.02 -3.26
CA GLU A 284 -24.35 -5.17 -3.03
C GLU A 284 -24.69 -6.50 -2.34
N SER A 285 -23.92 -7.57 -2.59
CA SER A 285 -24.17 -8.92 -2.08
C SER A 285 -23.60 -9.19 -0.68
N MET A 286 -22.81 -8.27 -0.12
CA MET A 286 -22.24 -8.37 1.22
C MET A 286 -23.24 -7.92 2.28
N TYR A 287 -23.08 -8.42 3.52
CA TYR A 287 -23.92 -8.04 4.66
C TYR A 287 -23.06 -7.52 5.83
N PRO A 288 -23.42 -6.40 6.48
CA PRO A 288 -24.49 -5.47 6.08
C PRO A 288 -24.20 -4.85 4.71
N GLN A 289 -25.21 -4.24 4.07
CA GLN A 289 -24.96 -3.45 2.87
C GLN A 289 -24.27 -2.14 3.27
N GLY A 290 -23.44 -1.57 2.41
CA GLY A 290 -22.74 -0.33 2.73
C GLY A 290 -23.68 0.88 2.77
N ASP A 291 -23.35 1.87 3.58
CA ASP A 291 -24.06 3.14 3.66
C ASP A 291 -23.63 4.10 2.54
N MET A 292 -22.38 3.99 2.05
CA MET A 292 -21.83 4.83 0.99
C MET A 292 -20.69 4.12 0.23
N LEU A 293 -20.53 4.44 -1.06
CA LEU A 293 -19.34 4.11 -1.84
C LEU A 293 -18.38 5.29 -1.90
N VAL A 294 -17.08 5.04 -1.74
CA VAL A 294 -16.00 5.95 -2.14
C VAL A 294 -15.37 5.44 -3.44
N VAL A 295 -15.20 6.31 -4.43
CA VAL A 295 -14.39 6.04 -5.63
C VAL A 295 -13.12 6.88 -5.54
N ASN A 296 -11.99 6.24 -5.23
CA ASN A 296 -10.77 6.88 -4.76
C ASN A 296 -9.84 7.40 -5.89
N GLY A 297 -10.41 7.92 -6.98
CA GLY A 297 -9.69 8.44 -8.15
C GLY A 297 -9.50 7.43 -9.29
N ASP A 298 -8.97 7.93 -10.42
CA ASP A 298 -8.70 7.22 -11.68
C ASP A 298 -9.91 6.39 -12.16
N PHE A 299 -11.08 7.03 -12.16
CA PHE A 299 -12.32 6.42 -12.67
C PHE A 299 -12.38 6.46 -14.19
N VAL A 300 -11.87 7.54 -14.81
CA VAL A 300 -11.63 7.65 -16.26
C VAL A 300 -10.20 7.26 -16.61
N ASP A 301 -9.91 6.95 -17.88
CA ASP A 301 -8.52 6.69 -18.33
C ASP A 301 -7.80 7.96 -18.83
N THR A 302 -8.52 9.03 -19.15
CA THR A 302 -7.97 10.38 -19.40
C THR A 302 -9.01 11.45 -19.08
N MET A 303 -8.63 12.73 -19.14
CA MET A 303 -9.57 13.85 -19.07
C MET A 303 -10.61 13.86 -20.21
N ALA A 304 -10.50 13.00 -21.23
CA ALA A 304 -11.22 13.10 -22.49
C ALA A 304 -12.74 12.96 -22.31
N LYS A 305 -13.49 13.74 -23.10
CA LYS A 305 -14.96 13.74 -23.03
C LYS A 305 -15.59 12.36 -23.29
N ALA A 306 -14.97 11.51 -24.11
CA ALA A 306 -15.47 10.17 -24.42
C ALA A 306 -15.34 9.21 -23.23
N ASP A 307 -14.33 9.42 -22.37
CA ASP A 307 -14.03 8.62 -21.18
C ASP A 307 -15.06 8.94 -20.09
N TYR A 308 -15.38 10.23 -19.91
CA TYR A 308 -16.51 10.69 -19.08
C TYR A 308 -17.87 10.21 -19.62
N GLU A 309 -18.09 10.19 -20.95
CA GLU A 309 -19.31 9.61 -21.53
C GLU A 309 -19.41 8.08 -21.28
N ARG A 310 -18.28 7.37 -21.19
CA ARG A 310 -18.22 5.96 -20.77
C ARG A 310 -18.43 5.81 -19.26
N ALA A 311 -17.91 6.71 -18.45
CA ALA A 311 -18.12 6.75 -17.00
C ALA A 311 -19.61 6.89 -16.67
N GLU A 312 -20.32 7.82 -17.32
CA GLU A 312 -21.79 7.95 -17.25
C GLU A 312 -22.51 6.66 -17.68
N GLU A 313 -22.07 6.01 -18.76
CA GLU A 313 -22.61 4.72 -19.25
C GLU A 313 -22.41 3.57 -18.25
N MET A 314 -21.27 3.55 -17.54
CA MET A 314 -20.90 2.50 -16.59
C MET A 314 -21.64 2.65 -15.25
N VAL A 315 -21.70 3.86 -14.70
CA VAL A 315 -22.48 4.16 -13.49
C VAL A 315 -23.98 4.02 -13.77
N GLY A 316 -24.47 4.48 -14.92
CA GLY A 316 -25.90 4.44 -15.27
C GLY A 316 -26.49 3.04 -15.50
N GLU A 317 -25.68 2.07 -15.96
CA GLU A 317 -26.12 0.65 -16.07
C GLU A 317 -25.87 -0.16 -14.80
N HIS A 318 -24.86 0.22 -14.01
CA HIS A 318 -24.47 -0.46 -12.78
C HIS A 318 -24.20 0.57 -11.67
N PRO A 319 -25.25 1.20 -11.12
CA PRO A 319 -25.10 2.14 -10.01
C PRO A 319 -24.72 1.40 -8.72
N TYR A 320 -24.18 2.15 -7.75
CA TYR A 320 -24.11 1.65 -6.38
C TYR A 320 -25.54 1.60 -5.79
N HIS A 321 -25.82 0.57 -5.00
CA HIS A 321 -27.20 0.13 -4.69
C HIS A 321 -28.12 1.15 -3.98
N ASN A 322 -27.57 2.24 -3.44
CA ASN A 322 -28.30 3.31 -2.75
C ASN A 322 -28.07 4.72 -3.36
N ASP A 323 -27.35 4.81 -4.49
CA ASP A 323 -26.91 6.04 -5.18
C ASP A 323 -25.99 7.01 -4.38
N GLU A 324 -25.61 6.70 -3.13
CA GLU A 324 -24.73 7.56 -2.32
C GLU A 324 -23.24 7.26 -2.61
N VAL A 325 -22.60 8.17 -3.36
CA VAL A 325 -21.19 8.05 -3.79
C VAL A 325 -20.40 9.32 -3.45
N LEU A 326 -19.21 9.15 -2.86
CA LEU A 326 -18.18 10.18 -2.74
C LEU A 326 -17.08 9.91 -3.76
N TRP A 327 -16.83 10.89 -4.62
CA TRP A 327 -15.77 10.83 -5.62
C TRP A 327 -14.51 11.54 -5.10
N VAL A 328 -13.36 10.98 -5.43
CA VAL A 328 -12.02 11.53 -5.17
C VAL A 328 -11.32 11.76 -6.50
N TRP A 329 -10.32 12.63 -6.52
CA TRP A 329 -9.59 13.02 -7.71
C TRP A 329 -8.28 12.24 -7.85
N GLY A 330 -8.08 11.56 -8.99
CA GLY A 330 -6.80 10.98 -9.40
C GLY A 330 -6.13 11.73 -10.56
N ASN A 331 -4.98 11.22 -11.03
CA ASN A 331 -4.21 11.84 -12.12
C ASN A 331 -4.78 11.55 -13.51
N HIS A 332 -5.44 10.41 -13.74
CA HIS A 332 -6.11 10.15 -15.02
C HIS A 332 -7.32 11.08 -15.25
N GLU A 333 -7.94 11.65 -14.21
CA GLU A 333 -8.95 12.72 -14.37
C GLU A 333 -8.39 13.99 -15.05
N VAL A 334 -7.08 14.23 -15.04
CA VAL A 334 -6.43 15.43 -15.60
C VAL A 334 -5.53 15.18 -16.83
N TYR A 335 -5.04 13.97 -17.06
CA TYR A 335 -4.18 13.65 -18.21
C TYR A 335 -4.83 14.03 -19.56
N GLY A 336 -4.13 14.86 -20.35
CA GLY A 336 -4.59 15.38 -21.63
C GLY A 336 -4.33 16.88 -21.87
N THR A 337 -4.52 17.30 -23.13
CA THR A 337 -4.07 18.61 -23.64
C THR A 337 -5.15 19.71 -23.65
N GLU A 338 -6.30 19.50 -23.00
CA GLU A 338 -7.35 20.53 -22.90
C GLU A 338 -7.26 21.38 -21.61
N GLY A 339 -6.28 21.08 -20.74
CA GLY A 339 -5.88 21.89 -19.58
C GLY A 339 -6.76 21.72 -18.34
N TYR A 340 -6.18 22.03 -17.16
CA TYR A 340 -6.77 21.80 -15.84
C TYR A 340 -8.23 22.28 -15.69
N GLU A 341 -8.54 23.51 -16.12
CA GLU A 341 -9.89 24.08 -16.04
C GLU A 341 -10.94 23.23 -16.79
N THR A 342 -10.53 22.55 -17.88
CA THR A 342 -11.39 21.65 -18.64
C THR A 342 -11.53 20.29 -17.95
N ALA A 343 -10.46 19.77 -17.35
CA ALA A 343 -10.49 18.54 -16.53
C ALA A 343 -11.43 18.74 -15.32
N LEU A 344 -11.17 19.80 -14.55
CA LEU A 344 -11.96 20.15 -13.37
C LEU A 344 -13.42 20.34 -13.72
N LYS A 345 -13.74 21.03 -14.81
CA LYS A 345 -15.15 21.17 -15.22
C LYS A 345 -15.80 19.82 -15.54
N ARG A 346 -15.11 18.90 -16.22
CA ARG A 346 -15.67 17.56 -16.54
C ARG A 346 -15.89 16.73 -15.28
N TYR A 347 -14.91 16.72 -14.38
CA TYR A 347 -15.02 16.08 -13.07
C TYR A 347 -16.21 16.62 -12.26
N LEU A 348 -16.35 17.94 -12.12
CA LEU A 348 -17.45 18.53 -11.35
C LEU A 348 -18.82 18.37 -12.04
N ASP A 349 -18.87 18.41 -13.38
CA ASP A 349 -20.09 18.10 -14.14
C ASP A 349 -20.57 16.65 -13.91
N PHE A 350 -19.64 15.70 -13.86
CA PHE A 350 -19.90 14.26 -13.69
C PHE A 350 -20.23 13.87 -12.25
N THR A 351 -19.42 14.33 -11.29
CA THR A 351 -19.55 14.00 -9.85
C THR A 351 -20.64 14.80 -9.14
N GLY A 352 -21.05 15.95 -9.69
CA GLY A 352 -21.96 16.90 -9.04
C GLY A 352 -21.34 17.64 -7.84
N MET A 353 -20.01 17.61 -7.69
CA MET A 353 -19.29 18.30 -6.61
C MET A 353 -19.06 19.78 -6.93
N ASP A 354 -18.91 20.62 -5.88
CA ASP A 354 -18.60 22.06 -6.02
C ASP A 354 -17.09 22.35 -6.20
N LYS A 355 -16.23 21.40 -5.79
CA LYS A 355 -14.76 21.50 -5.69
C LYS A 355 -14.11 20.11 -5.85
N PRO A 356 -12.79 20.00 -6.13
CA PRO A 356 -12.09 18.71 -6.19
C PRO A 356 -11.88 18.04 -4.81
N TYR A 357 -12.37 18.65 -3.73
CA TYR A 357 -12.39 18.11 -2.37
C TYR A 357 -13.78 18.30 -1.75
N ALA A 358 -14.17 17.39 -0.86
CA ALA A 358 -15.49 17.39 -0.22
C ALA A 358 -15.48 16.67 1.14
N GLU A 359 -16.47 17.02 1.97
CA GLU A 359 -16.81 16.32 3.20
C GLU A 359 -18.09 15.49 3.02
N ARG A 360 -18.14 14.32 3.64
CA ARG A 360 -19.37 13.59 3.98
C ARG A 360 -19.32 13.15 5.44
N GLU A 361 -20.47 12.92 6.04
CA GLU A 361 -20.58 12.27 7.34
C GLU A 361 -21.54 11.09 7.23
N VAL A 362 -21.06 9.89 7.60
CA VAL A 362 -21.78 8.62 7.46
C VAL A 362 -21.66 7.89 8.81
N GLY A 363 -22.77 7.62 9.49
CA GLY A 363 -22.76 6.95 10.80
C GLY A 363 -22.02 7.68 11.93
N GLY A 364 -21.64 8.95 11.73
CA GLY A 364 -20.76 9.68 12.64
C GLY A 364 -19.27 9.62 12.28
N VAL A 365 -18.89 8.84 11.27
CA VAL A 365 -17.57 8.89 10.62
C VAL A 365 -17.52 10.08 9.67
N VAL A 366 -16.44 10.86 9.71
CA VAL A 366 -16.20 11.98 8.79
C VAL A 366 -15.31 11.51 7.64
N LEU A 367 -15.71 11.77 6.41
CA LEU A 367 -15.00 11.35 5.20
C LEU A 367 -14.58 12.60 4.42
N LEU A 368 -13.27 12.78 4.25
CA LEU A 368 -12.66 13.95 3.63
C LEU A 368 -11.96 13.54 2.33
N ALA A 369 -12.64 13.71 1.19
CA ALA A 369 -12.03 13.58 -0.12
C ALA A 369 -11.14 14.80 -0.37
N ILE A 370 -9.87 14.59 -0.74
CA ILE A 370 -8.94 15.64 -1.18
C ILE A 370 -8.53 15.44 -2.65
N GLY A 371 -8.16 16.53 -3.32
CA GLY A 371 -7.89 16.50 -4.76
C GLY A 371 -7.13 17.74 -5.24
N THR A 372 -6.44 17.63 -6.38
CA THR A 372 -5.52 18.68 -6.83
C THR A 372 -6.27 19.93 -7.31
N GLU A 373 -5.77 21.12 -6.94
CA GLU A 373 -6.30 22.42 -7.40
C GLU A 373 -5.50 23.02 -8.57
N TYR A 374 -4.39 22.40 -8.98
CA TYR A 374 -3.65 22.74 -10.21
C TYR A 374 -2.68 21.64 -10.63
N TYR A 375 -2.78 21.17 -11.88
CA TYR A 375 -1.76 20.35 -12.56
C TYR A 375 -1.72 20.70 -14.06
N ASP A 376 -0.54 20.67 -14.69
CA ASP A 376 -0.32 21.08 -16.09
C ASP A 376 0.39 19.97 -16.87
N ASP A 377 -0.39 19.12 -17.52
CA ASP A 377 0.11 17.91 -18.18
C ASP A 377 1.03 18.20 -19.38
N GLU A 378 0.78 19.29 -20.12
CA GLU A 378 1.68 19.71 -21.22
C GLU A 378 3.05 20.20 -20.71
N ALA A 379 3.13 20.64 -19.44
CA ALA A 379 4.38 21.04 -18.80
C ALA A 379 5.07 19.89 -18.05
N GLN A 380 4.29 18.96 -17.50
CA GLN A 380 4.75 17.86 -16.65
C GLN A 380 5.02 16.54 -17.41
N ASP A 381 4.49 16.34 -18.63
CA ASP A 381 4.66 15.12 -19.45
C ASP A 381 4.19 13.84 -18.73
N GLY A 382 3.11 13.92 -17.96
CA GLY A 382 2.55 12.84 -17.15
C GLY A 382 3.28 12.51 -15.83
N ASN A 383 4.15 13.41 -15.33
CA ASN A 383 4.99 13.16 -14.14
C ASN A 383 4.57 14.01 -12.92
N GLU A 384 4.94 13.51 -11.75
CA GLU A 384 4.68 14.06 -10.42
C GLU A 384 5.40 15.41 -10.14
N PRO A 385 5.00 16.21 -9.14
CA PRO A 385 3.88 16.02 -8.20
C PRO A 385 2.50 16.24 -8.84
N PHE A 386 1.53 15.41 -8.43
CA PHE A 386 0.13 15.52 -8.87
C PHE A 386 -0.73 16.32 -7.88
N TYR A 387 -0.59 16.08 -6.57
CA TYR A 387 -1.35 16.78 -5.55
C TYR A 387 -0.73 18.14 -5.20
N ASN A 388 -1.47 19.20 -5.53
CA ASN A 388 -1.06 20.57 -5.40
C ASN A 388 -2.21 21.42 -4.83
N PRO A 389 -2.33 21.52 -3.49
CA PRO A 389 -3.43 22.20 -2.83
C PRO A 389 -3.17 23.70 -2.64
N SER A 390 -4.24 24.48 -2.71
CA SER A 390 -4.25 25.86 -2.26
C SER A 390 -4.18 25.96 -0.73
N ASP A 391 -3.83 27.15 -0.24
CA ASP A 391 -3.96 27.47 1.19
C ASP A 391 -5.42 27.40 1.69
N GLU A 392 -6.42 27.50 0.80
CA GLU A 392 -7.83 27.35 1.17
C GLU A 392 -8.19 25.88 1.42
N GLN A 393 -7.69 24.94 0.61
CA GLN A 393 -7.90 23.50 0.83
C GLN A 393 -7.17 22.99 2.08
N LEU A 394 -5.91 23.40 2.31
CA LEU A 394 -5.18 22.99 3.53
C LEU A 394 -5.80 23.59 4.79
N ALA A 395 -6.21 24.87 4.77
CA ALA A 395 -6.92 25.47 5.90
C ALA A 395 -8.29 24.81 6.15
N TRP A 396 -9.03 24.45 5.10
CA TRP A 396 -10.27 23.69 5.21
C TRP A 396 -10.04 22.29 5.81
N LEU A 397 -9.05 21.55 5.30
CA LEU A 397 -8.69 20.22 5.80
C LEU A 397 -8.39 20.28 7.29
N LYS A 398 -7.53 21.22 7.72
CA LYS A 398 -7.22 21.38 9.14
C LYS A 398 -8.45 21.78 9.95
N GLU A 399 -9.29 22.70 9.48
CA GLU A 399 -10.54 23.06 10.18
C GLU A 399 -11.44 21.82 10.40
N ARG A 400 -11.49 20.89 9.45
CA ARG A 400 -12.30 19.66 9.58
C ARG A 400 -11.68 18.64 10.53
N LEU A 401 -10.35 18.49 10.52
CA LEU A 401 -9.63 17.61 11.45
C LEU A 401 -9.72 18.15 12.90
N ASP A 402 -9.51 19.45 13.11
CA ASP A 402 -9.71 20.13 14.40
C ASP A 402 -11.16 19.97 14.91
N ALA A 403 -12.15 20.11 14.01
CA ALA A 403 -13.57 19.94 14.37
C ALA A 403 -13.95 18.48 14.69
N ALA A 404 -13.41 17.51 13.96
CA ALA A 404 -13.69 16.09 14.16
C ALA A 404 -13.05 15.54 15.43
N GLU A 405 -11.79 15.91 15.72
CA GLU A 405 -11.10 15.56 16.98
C GLU A 405 -11.84 16.20 18.17
N ALA A 406 -12.20 17.49 18.09
CA ALA A 406 -12.97 18.18 19.13
C ALA A 406 -14.40 17.62 19.32
N ALA A 407 -14.98 16.99 18.30
CA ALA A 407 -16.27 16.29 18.37
C ALA A 407 -16.14 14.82 18.80
N GLY A 408 -14.94 14.25 18.78
CA GLY A 408 -14.70 12.83 19.02
C GLY A 408 -15.27 11.93 17.92
N LYS A 409 -15.01 12.25 16.64
CA LYS A 409 -15.42 11.44 15.48
C LYS A 409 -14.21 10.81 14.79
N PRO A 410 -14.27 9.56 14.32
CA PRO A 410 -13.25 9.01 13.43
C PRO A 410 -13.28 9.72 12.07
N VAL A 411 -12.12 9.84 11.43
CA VAL A 411 -11.94 10.50 10.13
C VAL A 411 -11.23 9.58 9.16
N VAL A 412 -11.74 9.50 7.93
CA VAL A 412 -11.01 8.94 6.78
C VAL A 412 -10.65 10.08 5.84
N ILE A 413 -9.36 10.28 5.59
CA ILE A 413 -8.89 11.10 4.48
C ILE A 413 -8.81 10.19 3.25
N CYS A 414 -9.64 10.47 2.24
CA CYS A 414 -9.63 9.76 0.97
C CYS A 414 -8.83 10.60 -0.03
N THR A 415 -7.70 10.07 -0.48
CA THR A 415 -6.80 10.69 -1.45
C THR A 415 -6.42 9.64 -2.48
N HIS A 416 -6.30 10.01 -3.75
CA HIS A 416 -5.82 9.04 -4.73
C HIS A 416 -4.35 8.68 -4.49
N TYR A 417 -3.52 9.68 -4.17
CA TYR A 417 -2.07 9.55 -4.14
C TYR A 417 -1.55 8.90 -2.85
N PRO A 418 -0.70 7.88 -2.91
CA PRO A 418 -0.16 7.20 -1.75
C PRO A 418 0.81 8.09 -0.97
N LEU A 419 0.88 7.88 0.34
CA LEU A 419 1.86 8.57 1.18
C LEU A 419 3.22 7.86 1.08
N PRO A 420 4.36 8.58 0.97
CA PRO A 420 5.68 7.99 0.81
C PRO A 420 6.02 7.01 1.93
N ASN A 421 6.51 5.81 1.58
CA ASN A 421 6.85 4.72 2.51
C ASN A 421 5.70 4.40 3.49
N THR A 422 4.58 3.91 2.96
CA THR A 422 3.42 3.47 3.77
C THR A 422 2.79 2.17 3.30
N VAL A 423 2.64 2.00 1.98
CA VAL A 423 1.98 0.83 1.36
C VAL A 423 2.79 0.27 0.19
N SER A 424 2.37 -0.89 -0.32
CA SER A 424 2.99 -1.57 -1.46
C SER A 424 3.38 -0.62 -2.60
N GLY A 425 4.63 -0.70 -3.05
CA GLY A 425 5.19 0.15 -4.10
C GLY A 425 5.76 1.50 -3.66
N THR A 426 5.33 2.07 -2.52
CA THR A 426 5.69 3.45 -2.10
C THR A 426 7.16 3.69 -1.74
N HIS A 427 7.98 2.65 -1.78
CA HIS A 427 9.45 2.72 -1.76
C HIS A 427 10.05 3.19 -3.10
N SER A 428 9.27 3.17 -4.19
CA SER A 428 9.69 3.62 -5.52
C SER A 428 9.69 5.13 -5.61
N ALA A 429 10.68 5.69 -6.30
CA ALA A 429 10.84 7.14 -6.46
C ALA A 429 9.66 7.82 -7.19
N TRP A 430 8.85 7.06 -7.94
CA TRP A 430 7.62 7.54 -8.59
C TRP A 430 6.63 8.05 -7.53
N TYR A 431 6.22 7.18 -6.60
CA TYR A 431 5.23 7.48 -5.56
C TYR A 431 5.76 8.35 -4.41
N GLN A 432 7.07 8.54 -4.30
CA GLN A 432 7.65 9.35 -3.21
C GLN A 432 7.49 10.87 -3.41
N ASN A 433 7.06 11.33 -4.59
CA ASN A 433 7.05 12.76 -4.95
C ASN A 433 5.66 13.28 -5.38
N ASP A 434 4.57 12.53 -5.16
CA ASP A 434 3.20 12.91 -5.58
C ASP A 434 2.69 14.23 -4.97
N TYR A 435 3.23 14.63 -3.81
CA TYR A 435 2.73 15.73 -2.99
C TYR A 435 3.65 16.97 -3.09
N ASN A 436 3.21 18.01 -3.80
CA ASN A 436 3.95 19.29 -3.93
C ASN A 436 4.09 20.07 -2.61
N ARG A 437 3.28 19.73 -1.60
CA ARG A 437 3.14 20.43 -0.31
C ARG A 437 2.94 19.46 0.85
N ILE A 438 3.82 18.45 0.93
CA ILE A 438 3.71 17.39 1.95
C ILE A 438 3.99 17.92 3.37
N GLU A 439 4.88 18.92 3.53
CA GLU A 439 5.15 19.56 4.82
C GLU A 439 3.87 20.20 5.39
N GLU A 440 3.14 20.97 4.60
CA GLU A 440 1.91 21.64 5.08
C GLU A 440 0.68 20.71 5.14
N LEU A 441 0.71 19.56 4.46
CA LEU A 441 -0.24 18.48 4.71
C LEU A 441 0.04 17.80 6.06
N ASN A 442 1.31 17.59 6.40
CA ASN A 442 1.70 17.02 7.69
C ASN A 442 1.34 17.97 8.83
N ASP A 443 1.57 19.29 8.71
CA ASP A 443 1.07 20.32 9.65
C ASP A 443 -0.46 20.28 9.85
N ALA A 444 -1.22 19.81 8.86
CA ALA A 444 -2.68 19.71 8.94
C ALA A 444 -3.16 18.42 9.64
N ILE A 445 -2.41 17.31 9.52
CA ILE A 445 -2.77 16.00 10.12
C ILE A 445 -2.09 15.78 11.48
N ALA A 446 -0.95 16.43 11.76
CA ALA A 446 -0.17 16.25 12.97
C ALA A 446 -0.99 16.49 14.26
N GLY A 447 -0.81 15.60 15.23
CA GLY A 447 -1.49 15.61 16.53
C GLY A 447 -2.92 15.04 16.55
N HIS A 448 -3.55 14.78 15.39
CA HIS A 448 -4.87 14.15 15.32
C HIS A 448 -4.75 12.63 15.47
N LYS A 449 -5.51 12.03 16.41
CA LYS A 449 -5.42 10.58 16.74
C LYS A 449 -6.63 9.77 16.28
N ASN A 450 -7.58 10.44 15.64
CA ASN A 450 -8.83 9.91 15.12
C ASN A 450 -8.80 9.67 13.60
N VAL A 451 -7.63 9.78 12.95
CA VAL A 451 -7.48 9.79 11.48
C VAL A 451 -6.95 8.46 10.95
N MET A 452 -7.47 8.03 9.81
CA MET A 452 -6.80 7.11 8.88
C MET A 452 -6.80 7.70 7.46
N VAL A 453 -5.91 7.21 6.60
CA VAL A 453 -5.79 7.61 5.19
C VAL A 453 -6.07 6.41 4.28
N VAL A 454 -6.81 6.63 3.19
CA VAL A 454 -7.06 5.63 2.14
C VAL A 454 -6.52 6.16 0.82
N THR A 455 -5.77 5.32 0.12
CA THR A 455 -4.89 5.63 -1.03
C THR A 455 -5.12 4.67 -2.20
N GLY A 456 -4.98 5.13 -3.44
CA GLY A 456 -5.07 4.33 -4.67
C GLY A 456 -3.75 4.36 -5.45
N HIS A 457 -3.80 4.58 -6.77
CA HIS A 457 -2.70 4.94 -7.68
C HIS A 457 -1.61 3.86 -7.94
N THR A 458 -1.32 3.03 -6.94
CA THR A 458 -0.26 2.00 -7.00
C THR A 458 -0.69 0.75 -7.76
N HIS A 459 -2.00 0.50 -7.86
CA HIS A 459 -2.60 -0.76 -8.35
C HIS A 459 -2.07 -2.04 -7.67
N HIS A 460 -1.27 -1.92 -6.59
CA HIS A 460 -0.63 -3.05 -5.93
C HIS A 460 -1.65 -3.94 -5.22
N ILE A 461 -1.50 -5.26 -5.35
CA ILE A 461 -2.52 -6.22 -4.89
C ILE A 461 -2.55 -6.40 -3.36
N HIS A 462 -3.74 -6.65 -2.83
CA HIS A 462 -3.97 -6.97 -1.41
C HIS A 462 -3.40 -8.33 -0.95
N GLU A 463 -2.86 -9.17 -1.85
CA GLU A 463 -2.06 -10.34 -1.44
C GLU A 463 -0.62 -9.98 -0.98
N LEU A 464 -0.17 -8.72 -1.10
CA LEU A 464 1.08 -8.23 -0.50
C LEU A 464 0.90 -7.91 0.99
N ASN A 465 1.95 -8.01 1.81
CA ASN A 465 1.83 -7.79 3.26
C ASN A 465 1.65 -6.31 3.64
N ASP A 466 2.21 -5.40 2.84
CA ASP A 466 2.16 -3.95 3.02
C ASP A 466 1.00 -3.28 2.25
N TRP A 467 -0.11 -3.99 2.04
CA TRP A 467 -1.33 -3.37 1.50
C TRP A 467 -1.92 -2.30 2.45
N TRP A 468 -1.54 -2.34 3.72
CA TRP A 468 -1.69 -1.26 4.68
C TRP A 468 -0.37 -1.04 5.43
N GLY A 469 -0.24 0.12 6.05
CA GLY A 469 0.88 0.49 6.92
C GLY A 469 0.56 1.71 7.77
N ARG A 470 1.61 2.44 8.17
CA ARG A 470 1.53 3.63 9.03
C ARG A 470 2.37 4.74 8.41
N TYR A 471 1.84 5.96 8.41
CA TYR A 471 2.56 7.15 7.98
C TYR A 471 3.13 7.88 9.20
N THR A 472 4.45 7.81 9.35
CA THR A 472 5.22 8.54 10.38
C THR A 472 5.65 9.90 9.86
N MET A 473 5.40 10.96 10.63
CA MET A 473 5.77 12.34 10.28
C MET A 473 6.96 12.82 11.13
N PRO A 474 7.79 13.78 10.66
CA PRO A 474 9.02 14.18 11.36
C PRO A 474 8.86 14.79 12.75
N ASP A 475 7.69 15.34 13.09
CA ASP A 475 7.45 16.13 14.33
C ASP A 475 6.43 15.43 15.29
N ASP A 476 6.62 14.13 15.55
CA ASP A 476 5.91 13.28 16.52
C ASP A 476 4.36 13.17 16.36
N VAL A 477 3.94 12.04 15.77
CA VAL A 477 2.56 11.54 15.80
C VAL A 477 2.45 10.20 16.57
N GLY A 478 3.43 9.87 17.41
CA GLY A 478 3.60 8.54 18.01
C GLY A 478 3.68 7.47 16.92
N TYR A 479 2.90 6.38 17.09
CA TYR A 479 2.75 5.24 16.17
C TYR A 479 2.28 5.56 14.72
N GLY A 480 2.32 6.80 14.27
CA GLY A 480 1.91 7.21 12.92
C GLY A 480 0.41 7.10 12.64
N VAL A 481 0.02 7.61 11.47
CA VAL A 481 -1.37 7.59 10.98
C VAL A 481 -1.58 6.33 10.11
N PRO A 482 -2.58 5.47 10.38
CA PRO A 482 -2.83 4.30 9.55
C PRO A 482 -3.14 4.68 8.09
N ALA A 483 -2.48 4.01 7.14
CA ALA A 483 -2.63 4.22 5.70
C ALA A 483 -2.99 2.89 5.03
N VAL A 484 -3.98 2.91 4.12
CA VAL A 484 -4.51 1.71 3.45
C VAL A 484 -4.56 1.92 1.94
N ASN A 485 -4.05 0.95 1.18
CA ASN A 485 -4.19 0.88 -0.27
C ASN A 485 -5.56 0.29 -0.65
N THR A 486 -6.21 0.82 -1.67
CA THR A 486 -7.44 0.26 -2.26
C THR A 486 -7.17 -0.86 -3.26
N ALA A 487 -5.91 -1.02 -3.70
CA ALA A 487 -5.56 -1.65 -4.97
C ALA A 487 -6.40 -1.06 -6.13
N ALA A 488 -6.55 -1.81 -7.22
CA ALA A 488 -7.28 -1.38 -8.40
C ALA A 488 -8.44 -2.30 -8.80
N VAL A 489 -9.49 -1.70 -9.38
CA VAL A 489 -10.52 -2.45 -10.12
C VAL A 489 -9.97 -2.93 -11.47
N LYS A 490 -9.14 -2.12 -12.14
CA LYS A 490 -8.60 -2.36 -13.49
C LYS A 490 -7.67 -3.55 -13.58
N GLU A 491 -6.68 -3.68 -12.71
CA GLU A 491 -5.65 -4.72 -12.77
C GLU A 491 -5.01 -4.96 -11.40
N GLY A 492 -3.88 -5.64 -11.37
CA GLY A 492 -3.13 -5.88 -10.14
C GLY A 492 -1.64 -5.86 -10.45
N ILE A 493 -0.88 -5.07 -9.70
CA ILE A 493 0.56 -4.90 -9.85
C ILE A 493 1.29 -5.55 -8.66
N VAL A 494 2.52 -6.00 -8.88
CA VAL A 494 3.49 -6.38 -7.84
C VAL A 494 4.86 -5.81 -8.20
N PRO A 495 5.74 -5.52 -7.23
CA PRO A 495 7.12 -5.08 -7.51
C PRO A 495 7.91 -6.08 -8.39
N GLU A 496 8.85 -5.59 -9.18
CA GLU A 496 9.77 -6.39 -10.00
C GLU A 496 11.21 -5.87 -9.88
N GLY A 497 11.85 -6.21 -8.75
CA GLY A 497 13.18 -5.72 -8.39
C GLY A 497 13.17 -4.28 -7.84
N ASP A 498 14.27 -3.56 -8.01
CA ASP A 498 14.51 -2.33 -7.23
C ASP A 498 13.68 -1.12 -7.65
N HIS A 499 13.30 -1.01 -8.92
CA HIS A 499 12.77 0.22 -9.52
C HIS A 499 11.65 -0.01 -10.55
N ASP A 500 11.40 -1.26 -10.93
CA ASP A 500 10.39 -1.63 -11.92
C ASP A 500 9.23 -2.36 -11.20
N GLU A 501 8.06 -2.37 -11.84
CA GLU A 501 6.87 -3.07 -11.36
C GLU A 501 6.20 -3.86 -12.49
N ARG A 502 5.38 -4.84 -12.13
CA ARG A 502 4.82 -5.80 -13.09
C ARG A 502 3.35 -6.05 -12.88
N THR A 503 2.54 -5.54 -13.81
CA THR A 503 1.15 -5.95 -14.03
C THR A 503 1.03 -7.47 -14.14
N LEU A 504 0.12 -8.05 -13.36
CA LEU A 504 -0.13 -9.49 -13.34
C LEU A 504 -0.99 -9.93 -14.53
N LEU A 505 -0.63 -11.08 -15.11
CA LEU A 505 -1.46 -11.73 -16.13
C LEU A 505 -2.74 -12.30 -15.49
N GLY A 506 -3.89 -11.94 -16.04
CA GLY A 506 -5.18 -12.48 -15.63
C GLY A 506 -6.26 -11.40 -15.50
N ASP A 507 -7.29 -11.72 -14.74
CA ASP A 507 -8.23 -10.73 -14.21
C ASP A 507 -7.94 -10.62 -12.71
N HIS A 508 -7.31 -9.52 -12.32
CA HIS A 508 -7.08 -9.08 -10.95
C HIS A 508 -7.90 -7.79 -10.77
N SER A 509 -8.63 -7.69 -9.68
CA SER A 509 -9.69 -6.68 -9.50
C SER A 509 -10.21 -6.76 -8.07
N SER A 510 -9.94 -5.73 -7.26
CA SER A 510 -10.31 -5.67 -5.85
C SER A 510 -10.62 -4.25 -5.39
N GLY A 511 -11.09 -4.14 -4.16
CA GLY A 511 -11.28 -2.90 -3.41
C GLY A 511 -11.22 -3.21 -1.91
N ILE A 512 -11.59 -2.27 -1.06
CA ILE A 512 -11.68 -2.48 0.39
C ILE A 512 -13.09 -2.14 0.91
N ARG A 513 -13.42 -2.67 2.09
CA ARG A 513 -14.57 -2.26 2.89
C ARG A 513 -14.10 -1.82 4.26
N LEU A 514 -14.59 -0.67 4.72
CA LEU A 514 -14.37 -0.13 6.06
C LEU A 514 -15.65 -0.34 6.88
N THR A 515 -15.58 -1.13 7.96
CA THR A 515 -16.69 -1.39 8.88
C THR A 515 -16.38 -0.73 10.22
N PHE A 516 -17.07 0.35 10.56
CA PHE A 516 -16.80 1.18 11.74
C PHE A 516 -17.69 0.86 12.93
N PHE A 517 -17.09 0.92 14.13
CA PHE A 517 -17.75 0.74 15.43
C PHE A 517 -17.46 1.95 16.34
N ASP A 518 -17.63 1.82 17.66
CA ASP A 518 -17.42 2.92 18.64
C ASP A 518 -15.93 3.12 19.01
N ASP A 519 -15.07 2.16 18.70
CA ASP A 519 -13.65 2.13 19.11
C ASP A 519 -12.66 1.61 18.05
N HIS A 520 -13.15 0.99 16.97
CA HIS A 520 -12.33 0.43 15.90
C HIS A 520 -12.98 0.50 14.53
N VAL A 521 -12.16 0.25 13.51
CA VAL A 521 -12.58 -0.04 12.14
C VAL A 521 -11.97 -1.37 11.71
N THR A 522 -12.78 -2.25 11.14
CA THR A 522 -12.30 -3.44 10.44
C THR A 522 -12.25 -3.14 8.94
N VAL A 523 -11.06 -3.32 8.37
CA VAL A 523 -10.72 -3.05 6.97
C VAL A 523 -10.59 -4.39 6.27
N ASP A 524 -11.55 -4.71 5.40
CA ASP A 524 -11.60 -5.96 4.63
C ASP A 524 -11.18 -5.71 3.17
N ALA A 525 -10.12 -6.36 2.70
CA ALA A 525 -9.75 -6.36 1.28
C ALA A 525 -10.61 -7.36 0.50
N VAL A 526 -11.39 -6.90 -0.49
CA VAL A 526 -12.42 -7.69 -1.18
C VAL A 526 -11.97 -8.11 -2.58
N ASP A 527 -11.97 -9.41 -2.87
CA ASP A 527 -11.74 -9.93 -4.22
C ASP A 527 -13.02 -9.86 -5.06
N PHE A 528 -13.06 -9.00 -6.09
CA PHE A 528 -14.24 -8.92 -6.96
C PHE A 528 -14.32 -10.07 -7.96
N VAL A 529 -13.19 -10.69 -8.34
CA VAL A 529 -13.11 -11.79 -9.30
C VAL A 529 -13.59 -13.09 -8.67
N LYS A 530 -12.87 -13.57 -7.65
CA LYS A 530 -13.16 -14.81 -6.90
C LYS A 530 -14.39 -14.62 -6.02
N GLY A 531 -14.48 -13.49 -5.33
CA GLY A 531 -15.45 -13.23 -4.26
C GLY A 531 -14.92 -13.64 -2.89
N GLY A 532 -15.21 -12.85 -1.86
CA GLY A 532 -14.72 -13.07 -0.49
C GLY A 532 -13.58 -12.11 -0.12
N ILE A 533 -13.09 -12.26 1.11
CA ILE A 533 -12.04 -11.42 1.68
C ILE A 533 -10.65 -12.03 1.38
N ILE A 534 -9.69 -11.19 1.00
CA ILE A 534 -8.29 -11.54 0.70
C ILE A 534 -7.47 -11.48 1.99
N GLN A 535 -7.51 -10.33 2.65
CA GLN A 535 -6.91 -10.03 3.95
C GLN A 535 -7.86 -9.10 4.72
N SER A 536 -7.71 -9.04 6.04
CA SER A 536 -8.46 -8.14 6.92
C SER A 536 -7.53 -7.59 8.00
N VAL A 537 -7.73 -6.35 8.42
CA VAL A 537 -7.04 -5.74 9.56
C VAL A 537 -8.01 -4.92 10.40
N THR A 538 -7.94 -5.05 11.72
CA THR A 538 -8.72 -4.26 12.66
C THR A 538 -7.84 -3.18 13.28
N LEU A 539 -8.24 -1.92 13.12
CA LEU A 539 -7.48 -0.74 13.54
C LEU A 539 -8.27 0.05 14.60
N PRO A 540 -7.68 0.44 15.74
CA PRO A 540 -8.35 1.29 16.73
C PRO A 540 -8.53 2.70 16.16
N ILE A 541 -9.75 3.25 16.22
CA ILE A 541 -10.04 4.60 15.72
C ILE A 541 -11.22 5.24 16.46
N GLY A 542 -11.09 6.53 16.80
CA GLY A 542 -12.14 7.31 17.48
C GLY A 542 -11.69 7.93 18.82
N PRO A 543 -12.62 8.57 19.58
CA PRO A 543 -12.32 9.29 20.84
C PRO A 543 -11.93 8.37 22.01
N SER A 544 -12.03 7.07 21.73
CA SER A 544 -11.72 5.85 22.48
C SER A 544 -10.27 5.40 22.30
N GLY A 545 -9.57 5.86 21.25
CA GLY A 545 -8.16 5.51 20.98
C GLY A 545 -7.11 6.20 21.88
N ARG A 546 -7.43 6.49 23.15
CA ARG A 546 -6.53 7.24 24.04
C ARG A 546 -5.46 6.32 24.62
N GLN A 547 -4.27 6.83 24.91
CA GLN A 547 -3.44 6.20 25.95
C GLN A 547 -3.98 6.59 27.34
N ALA A 548 -3.83 5.72 28.33
CA ALA A 548 -3.80 6.19 29.71
C ALA A 548 -2.52 6.99 29.93
N PRO A 549 -2.53 8.05 30.77
CA PRO A 549 -1.28 8.45 31.41
C PRO A 549 -0.76 7.25 32.21
N ALA A 550 0.55 6.99 32.16
CA ALA A 550 1.17 6.03 33.06
C ALA A 550 0.83 6.40 34.52
N GLU A 551 0.57 5.41 35.38
CA GLU A 551 0.38 5.69 36.81
C GLU A 551 1.72 6.13 37.41
N GLU A 552 1.94 7.45 37.48
CA GLU A 552 3.00 8.02 38.31
C GLU A 552 2.81 7.50 39.74
N GLY A 553 3.79 6.72 40.22
CA GLY A 553 3.83 6.15 41.57
C GLY A 553 4.04 7.19 42.67
N GLY A 554 3.16 8.18 42.77
CA GLY A 554 3.16 9.25 43.75
C GLY A 554 2.41 8.87 45.02
N GLU A 555 3.10 8.76 46.16
CA GLU A 555 2.45 8.59 47.46
C GLU A 555 1.46 9.74 47.75
N GLU A 556 0.19 9.41 47.97
CA GLU A 556 -0.84 10.41 48.33
C GLU A 556 -0.44 11.16 49.63
N PRO A 557 -0.24 12.50 49.58
CA PRO A 557 0.20 13.24 50.75
C PRO A 557 -0.90 13.25 51.84
N PRO A 558 -0.61 12.83 53.08
CA PRO A 558 -1.65 12.48 54.05
C PRO A 558 -2.53 13.68 54.44
N ALA A 559 -3.84 13.50 54.23
CA ALA A 559 -4.84 14.56 54.40
C ALA A 559 -4.77 15.30 55.76
N PRO A 560 -4.95 16.63 55.78
CA PRO A 560 -4.79 17.44 56.98
C PRO A 560 -5.85 17.10 58.02
N LYS A 561 -5.41 16.71 59.22
CA LYS A 561 -6.30 16.36 60.34
C LYS A 561 -7.15 17.55 60.76
N ALA A 562 -8.48 17.38 60.74
CA ALA A 562 -9.43 18.37 61.21
C ALA A 562 -9.20 18.70 62.70
N GLY A 563 -8.77 19.94 62.96
CA GLY A 563 -8.63 20.48 64.32
C GLY A 563 -9.98 20.87 64.91
N ASN A 564 -10.23 20.48 66.17
CA ASN A 564 -11.46 20.83 66.88
C ASN A 564 -11.51 22.35 67.18
N PRO A 565 -12.65 23.04 67.02
CA PRO A 565 -12.74 24.47 67.23
C PRO A 565 -12.93 24.81 68.71
N ASP A 566 -11.92 25.42 69.33
CA ASP A 566 -12.05 26.26 70.53
C ASP A 566 -10.70 26.96 70.81
N ASP A 567 -10.53 28.21 70.36
CA ASP A 567 -10.36 29.36 71.28
C ASP A 567 -10.33 30.69 70.50
N ALA A 568 -10.85 31.76 71.10
CA ALA A 568 -10.96 33.06 70.45
C ALA A 568 -10.21 34.17 71.21
N GLN A 569 -9.19 34.78 70.59
CA GLN A 569 -8.72 36.12 70.97
C GLN A 569 -7.83 36.80 69.90
N ASN A 570 -8.27 37.97 69.46
CA ASN A 570 -7.48 39.04 68.83
C ASN A 570 -7.16 40.06 69.95
N PRO A 571 -5.98 40.74 70.04
CA PRO A 571 -5.61 41.79 69.07
C PRO A 571 -4.10 41.94 68.77
N GLY A 572 -3.73 42.62 67.66
CA GLY A 572 -2.34 43.10 67.48
C GLY A 572 -1.94 43.70 66.12
N THR A 573 -2.23 44.99 65.89
CA THR A 573 -1.54 45.87 64.91
C THR A 573 -0.73 46.94 65.67
N PRO A 574 0.18 47.72 65.04
CA PRO A 574 0.78 47.64 63.69
C PRO A 574 2.35 47.69 63.73
N ASP A 575 3.03 47.80 62.58
CA ASP A 575 4.01 48.90 62.34
C ASP A 575 4.53 48.97 60.88
N ALA A 576 5.09 50.14 60.51
CA ALA A 576 5.72 50.54 59.23
C ALA A 576 6.66 51.76 59.51
N PRO A 577 7.19 52.59 58.56
CA PRO A 577 7.22 52.59 57.08
C PRO A 577 8.62 53.00 56.48
N GLN A 578 8.64 53.74 55.35
CA GLN A 578 9.75 54.47 54.65
C GLN A 578 10.55 53.67 53.58
N HIS A 579 10.91 54.18 52.38
CA HIS A 579 10.62 55.37 51.51
C HIS A 579 11.10 54.99 50.05
N GLY A 580 10.81 55.62 48.90
CA GLY A 580 10.04 56.81 48.41
C GLY A 580 9.71 56.62 46.90
N GLN A 581 8.88 57.42 46.20
CA GLN A 581 9.12 58.74 45.56
C GLN A 581 10.28 58.78 44.53
N GLU A 582 10.16 59.26 43.27
CA GLU A 582 9.08 59.86 42.44
C GLU A 582 9.19 59.29 40.98
N ASP A 583 8.15 59.05 40.17
CA ASP A 583 7.12 59.92 39.54
C ASP A 583 7.65 60.97 38.53
N ASP A 584 7.32 60.83 37.23
CA ASP A 584 6.47 61.79 36.49
C ASP A 584 5.97 61.22 35.12
N ARG A 585 5.02 61.92 34.46
CA ARG A 585 4.31 61.53 33.21
C ARG A 585 4.32 62.70 32.18
N PRO A 586 3.85 62.56 30.91
CA PRO A 586 2.41 62.60 30.62
C PRO A 586 1.95 61.79 29.36
N GLN A 587 0.68 61.96 28.99
CA GLN A 587 0.01 61.40 27.80
C GLN A 587 -0.51 62.56 26.90
N ASP A 588 -0.85 62.31 25.64
CA ASP A 588 -1.96 62.99 24.97
C ASP A 588 -2.57 62.15 23.81
N GLN A 589 -3.72 62.58 23.27
CA GLN A 589 -4.52 61.92 22.22
C GLN A 589 -4.58 62.77 20.92
N GLY A 590 -5.02 62.21 19.78
CA GLY A 590 -4.94 62.93 18.48
C GLY A 590 -5.73 62.32 17.30
N ASP A 591 -7.05 62.40 17.39
CA ASP A 591 -8.12 61.92 16.49
C ASP A 591 -8.06 62.30 14.97
N HIS A 592 -8.89 61.60 14.17
CA HIS A 592 -9.60 62.02 12.93
C HIS A 592 -8.98 61.99 11.49
N ARG A 593 -9.52 61.03 10.70
CA ARG A 593 -10.10 61.11 9.31
C ARG A 593 -9.26 60.85 8.02
N PRO A 594 -9.92 60.37 6.93
CA PRO A 594 -9.31 59.98 5.65
C PRO A 594 -9.47 61.02 4.51
N SER A 595 -8.94 60.71 3.31
CA SER A 595 -9.15 61.46 2.07
C SER A 595 -9.53 60.56 0.88
N THR A 596 -10.58 60.94 0.17
CA THR A 596 -11.00 60.41 -1.15
C THR A 596 -10.81 61.47 -2.24
N ASP A 597 -10.47 61.03 -3.46
CA ASP A 597 -10.89 61.56 -4.77
C ASP A 597 -10.14 60.73 -5.83
N GLU A 598 -10.80 60.04 -6.78
CA GLU A 598 -11.48 60.54 -7.99
C GLU A 598 -10.53 61.05 -9.09
N GLY A 599 -10.69 60.51 -10.31
CA GLY A 599 -9.79 60.74 -11.44
C GLY A 599 -10.08 59.87 -12.68
N GLN A 600 -11.33 59.88 -13.16
CA GLN A 600 -11.78 59.10 -14.32
C GLN A 600 -11.64 59.89 -15.66
N PRO A 601 -12.06 59.34 -16.82
CA PRO A 601 -11.19 58.87 -17.91
C PRO A 601 -11.01 59.91 -19.04
N PRO A 602 -10.61 59.47 -20.24
CA PRO A 602 -11.51 59.70 -21.39
C PRO A 602 -11.77 58.46 -22.25
N ALA A 603 -12.78 58.55 -23.11
CA ALA A 603 -13.13 57.57 -24.14
C ALA A 603 -13.48 58.28 -25.46
N ASP A 604 -13.26 57.59 -26.60
CA ASP A 604 -13.88 57.76 -27.93
C ASP A 604 -13.38 56.54 -28.75
N GLU A 605 -14.17 55.66 -29.36
CA GLU A 605 -15.29 55.77 -30.34
C GLU A 605 -14.84 55.54 -31.81
N GLY A 606 -15.71 54.84 -32.58
CA GLY A 606 -15.44 54.30 -33.92
C GLY A 606 -15.54 52.76 -33.94
N GLN A 607 -16.67 52.10 -34.21
CA GLN A 607 -17.57 52.16 -35.38
C GLN A 607 -16.85 51.79 -36.71
N GLN A 608 -17.37 50.94 -37.61
CA GLN A 608 -18.69 50.30 -37.67
C GLN A 608 -18.73 49.05 -38.58
N ALA A 609 -19.66 48.14 -38.29
CA ALA A 609 -20.47 47.27 -39.19
C ALA A 609 -19.89 46.56 -40.44
N GLY A 610 -20.19 45.26 -40.52
CA GLY A 610 -20.28 44.46 -41.76
C GLY A 610 -21.06 43.16 -41.47
N ALA A 611 -22.09 42.84 -42.26
CA ALA A 611 -23.01 41.72 -42.06
C ALA A 611 -23.41 41.10 -43.41
N GLU A 612 -24.29 40.08 -43.39
CA GLU A 612 -24.82 39.32 -44.56
C GLU A 612 -23.77 38.33 -45.14
N ASP A 613 -24.05 37.06 -45.49
CA ASP A 613 -25.32 36.33 -45.70
C ASP A 613 -25.22 34.82 -45.32
N GLU A 614 -26.38 34.19 -45.05
CA GLU A 614 -26.63 32.73 -45.16
C GLU A 614 -27.46 32.43 -46.45
N PRO A 615 -28.03 31.22 -46.72
CA PRO A 615 -27.65 29.83 -46.39
C PRO A 615 -27.56 28.94 -47.67
N SER A 616 -27.25 27.65 -47.52
CA SER A 616 -27.84 26.62 -48.39
C SER A 616 -27.91 25.23 -47.74
N ALA A 617 -29.06 24.56 -47.88
CA ALA A 617 -29.30 23.16 -47.50
C ALA A 617 -30.02 22.44 -48.65
N THR A 618 -29.88 21.10 -48.75
CA THR A 618 -30.81 20.20 -49.47
C THR A 618 -30.57 18.72 -49.10
N ASP A 619 -31.58 18.12 -48.49
CA ASP A 619 -32.28 16.87 -48.86
C ASP A 619 -31.49 15.64 -49.41
N GLU A 620 -31.36 14.62 -48.56
CA GLU A 620 -32.07 13.30 -48.59
C GLU A 620 -32.10 12.35 -49.85
N PRO A 621 -32.44 11.05 -49.67
CA PRO A 621 -32.00 9.92 -50.54
C PRO A 621 -33.20 9.31 -51.37
N PRO A 622 -33.41 7.98 -51.59
CA PRO A 622 -32.55 6.76 -51.65
C PRO A 622 -32.78 5.85 -52.90
N ALA A 623 -31.97 4.77 -53.04
CA ALA A 623 -32.30 3.50 -53.73
C ALA A 623 -31.25 2.41 -53.30
N THR A 624 -31.50 1.15 -52.93
CA THR A 624 -32.50 0.08 -53.21
C THR A 624 -32.27 -0.80 -54.44
N ASP A 625 -31.80 -2.02 -54.22
CA ASP A 625 -32.34 -3.31 -54.71
C ASP A 625 -31.90 -4.40 -53.71
N GLN A 626 -32.71 -5.36 -53.22
CA GLN A 626 -33.56 -6.39 -53.86
C GLN A 626 -32.72 -7.56 -54.45
N GLN A 627 -33.11 -8.85 -54.32
CA GLN A 627 -34.34 -9.47 -53.79
C GLN A 627 -34.11 -10.96 -53.43
N GLU A 628 -34.98 -11.55 -52.58
CA GLU A 628 -35.42 -12.98 -52.57
C GLU A 628 -34.39 -14.13 -52.36
N THR A 629 -34.69 -15.31 -51.79
CA THR A 629 -35.90 -15.93 -51.15
C THR A 629 -35.49 -16.53 -49.78
N GLY A 630 -36.30 -16.56 -48.71
CA GLY A 630 -37.41 -17.51 -48.47
C GLY A 630 -36.90 -18.86 -47.87
N ASP A 631 -37.63 -19.64 -47.07
CA ASP A 631 -38.97 -19.53 -46.46
C ASP A 631 -39.17 -20.70 -45.45
N GLN A 632 -39.88 -20.50 -44.32
CA GLN A 632 -40.55 -21.49 -43.41
C GLN A 632 -39.75 -22.75 -42.89
N SER A 633 -40.09 -23.44 -41.80
CA SER A 633 -41.06 -23.28 -40.68
C SER A 633 -40.68 -24.21 -39.48
N GLU A 634 -41.45 -24.14 -38.38
CA GLU A 634 -41.80 -25.25 -37.45
C GLU A 634 -40.75 -25.98 -36.57
N SER A 635 -40.86 -25.74 -35.25
CA SER A 635 -40.74 -26.75 -34.17
C SER A 635 -41.98 -27.71 -34.19
N PRO A 636 -42.11 -28.77 -33.34
CA PRO A 636 -41.33 -29.16 -32.14
C PRO A 636 -41.06 -30.70 -32.03
N ASP A 637 -40.67 -31.17 -30.83
CA ASP A 637 -41.12 -32.39 -30.11
C ASP A 637 -40.01 -33.14 -29.33
N GLU A 638 -40.42 -34.06 -28.44
CA GLU A 638 -39.73 -34.43 -27.18
C GLU A 638 -38.98 -35.79 -27.17
N GLU A 639 -38.48 -36.16 -25.98
CA GLU A 639 -37.83 -37.40 -25.48
C GLU A 639 -38.52 -38.77 -25.79
N PRO A 640 -38.05 -39.98 -25.32
CA PRO A 640 -36.91 -40.33 -24.43
C PRO A 640 -36.02 -41.55 -24.85
N GLU A 641 -35.09 -41.89 -23.95
CA GLU A 641 -34.28 -43.11 -23.73
C GLU A 641 -34.61 -44.47 -24.42
N SER A 642 -33.58 -45.29 -24.71
CA SER A 642 -33.18 -46.46 -23.86
C SER A 642 -32.48 -47.66 -24.57
N GLN A 643 -31.26 -47.95 -24.10
CA GLN A 643 -30.69 -49.28 -23.76
C GLN A 643 -30.44 -50.46 -24.76
N GLN A 644 -29.29 -51.12 -24.51
CA GLN A 644 -28.97 -52.57 -24.68
C GLN A 644 -28.78 -53.17 -26.10
N ALA A 645 -27.93 -54.19 -26.34
CA ALA A 645 -26.92 -54.85 -25.49
C ALA A 645 -25.87 -55.71 -26.26
N GLN A 646 -24.68 -55.85 -25.65
CA GLN A 646 -23.84 -57.07 -25.52
C GLN A 646 -23.12 -57.79 -26.70
N ALA A 647 -21.99 -58.40 -26.27
CA ALA A 647 -21.40 -59.69 -26.69
C ALA A 647 -20.60 -59.83 -28.01
N ALA A 648 -19.28 -59.80 -27.83
CA ALA A 648 -18.21 -60.24 -28.73
C ALA A 648 -18.28 -61.71 -29.24
N ALA A 649 -17.58 -61.99 -30.35
CA ALA A 649 -16.73 -63.20 -30.49
C ALA A 649 -15.76 -63.15 -31.70
N ALA A 650 -14.53 -63.63 -31.48
CA ALA A 650 -13.57 -64.20 -32.47
C ALA A 650 -13.04 -63.34 -33.65
N GLY A 651 -11.91 -63.77 -34.24
CA GLY A 651 -11.27 -63.16 -35.41
C GLY A 651 -10.16 -64.05 -36.00
N ASN A 652 -9.55 -63.62 -37.11
CA ASN A 652 -8.32 -64.15 -37.75
C ASN A 652 -7.97 -63.32 -39.01
N GLY A 653 -6.69 -63.24 -39.42
CA GLY A 653 -6.32 -62.78 -40.78
C GLY A 653 -5.03 -61.93 -40.91
N GLU A 654 -4.06 -62.46 -41.66
CA GLU A 654 -2.67 -61.99 -41.90
C GLU A 654 -2.45 -60.60 -42.59
N ALA A 655 -1.16 -60.21 -42.72
CA ALA A 655 -0.64 -58.94 -43.28
C ALA A 655 -0.27 -59.07 -44.80
N PRO A 656 0.65 -58.32 -45.50
CA PRO A 656 1.85 -57.57 -45.06
C PRO A 656 2.26 -56.25 -45.82
N SER A 657 3.39 -55.62 -45.41
CA SER A 657 4.43 -54.90 -46.24
C SER A 657 4.75 -53.41 -45.94
N ARG A 658 6.00 -53.01 -46.28
CA ARG A 658 6.64 -51.66 -46.26
C ARG A 658 6.78 -51.13 -47.75
N PRO A 659 7.56 -50.08 -48.17
CA PRO A 659 8.50 -49.17 -47.46
C PRO A 659 8.66 -47.68 -47.94
N SER A 660 9.53 -46.94 -47.21
CA SER A 660 10.46 -45.85 -47.66
C SER A 660 9.99 -44.40 -47.98
N SER A 661 10.94 -43.47 -47.74
CA SER A 661 10.97 -41.99 -47.93
C SER A 661 11.20 -41.56 -49.41
N PRO A 662 11.46 -40.27 -49.80
CA PRO A 662 11.54 -38.98 -49.07
C PRO A 662 10.87 -37.76 -49.80
N SER A 663 11.27 -36.51 -49.44
CA SER A 663 11.58 -35.33 -50.32
C SER A 663 10.72 -34.03 -50.33
N ASN A 664 11.50 -32.94 -50.51
CA ASN A 664 11.30 -31.50 -50.80
C ASN A 664 10.49 -31.19 -52.10
N PRO A 665 10.35 -29.92 -52.63
CA PRO A 665 10.81 -28.59 -52.17
C PRO A 665 9.79 -27.41 -52.35
N GLU A 666 10.25 -26.16 -52.14
CA GLU A 666 9.69 -24.89 -52.66
C GLU A 666 10.15 -24.58 -54.12
N SER A 667 9.55 -23.56 -54.76
CA SER A 667 9.98 -22.95 -56.04
C SER A 667 9.33 -21.57 -56.28
N GLU A 668 9.83 -20.63 -57.10
CA GLU A 668 11.19 -20.24 -57.53
C GLU A 668 11.13 -18.86 -58.26
N ALA A 669 12.22 -18.08 -58.28
CA ALA A 669 12.55 -17.03 -59.29
C ALA A 669 11.68 -15.72 -59.40
N ALA A 670 12.15 -14.57 -59.93
CA ALA A 670 13.50 -13.99 -60.09
C ALA A 670 13.43 -12.52 -60.62
N ALA A 671 14.62 -11.87 -60.73
CA ALA A 671 15.02 -10.89 -61.77
C ALA A 671 15.12 -9.35 -61.48
N GLU A 672 16.39 -8.91 -61.43
CA GLU A 672 17.00 -7.72 -62.08
C GLU A 672 17.09 -6.31 -61.41
N GLN A 673 18.15 -5.59 -61.83
CA GLN A 673 18.76 -4.36 -61.28
C GLN A 673 18.74 -3.22 -62.35
N PRO A 674 19.63 -2.16 -62.38
CA PRO A 674 20.47 -1.47 -61.37
C PRO A 674 20.42 0.09 -61.44
N GLN A 675 21.17 0.82 -60.58
CA GLN A 675 22.29 1.75 -60.99
C GLN A 675 22.78 2.78 -59.92
N VAL A 676 23.95 2.50 -59.32
CA VAL A 676 25.17 3.32 -59.08
C VAL A 676 25.13 4.85 -58.69
N ARG A 677 26.03 5.19 -57.73
CA ARG A 677 26.76 6.48 -57.43
C ARG A 677 26.26 7.27 -56.19
N GLY A 678 27.11 7.89 -55.35
CA GLY A 678 28.59 7.82 -55.22
C GLY A 678 29.28 9.15 -54.84
N ARG A 679 30.38 9.08 -54.05
CA ARG A 679 31.21 10.15 -53.39
C ARG A 679 30.69 10.60 -52.00
N GLY A 680 31.51 11.03 -51.03
CA GLY A 680 32.98 10.83 -50.87
C GLY A 680 33.79 11.99 -50.27
N LEU A 681 34.52 11.70 -49.16
CA LEU A 681 35.76 12.32 -48.65
C LEU A 681 35.82 13.83 -48.26
N ALA A 682 36.21 14.10 -46.99
CA ALA A 682 37.42 14.87 -46.62
C ALA A 682 37.67 14.81 -45.08
N ALA A 683 38.82 15.30 -44.58
CA ALA A 683 39.25 15.22 -43.17
C ALA A 683 40.22 16.35 -42.74
N THR A 684 40.81 16.23 -41.54
CA THR A 684 41.80 17.12 -40.83
C THR A 684 41.19 18.30 -40.03
N GLY A 685 41.72 18.71 -38.87
CA GLY A 685 42.76 18.12 -38.00
C GLY A 685 43.31 19.04 -36.87
N ALA A 686 44.12 18.46 -35.96
CA ALA A 686 45.07 19.10 -35.01
C ALA A 686 44.61 19.85 -33.72
N SER A 687 44.39 19.07 -32.65
CA SER A 687 45.02 19.18 -31.29
C SER A 687 45.58 20.52 -30.70
N VAL A 688 45.19 20.84 -29.45
CA VAL A 688 46.04 20.94 -28.21
C VAL A 688 45.36 21.85 -27.16
N GLY A 689 45.24 21.37 -25.90
CA GLY A 689 44.76 22.14 -24.74
C GLY A 689 44.24 21.19 -23.64
N ALA A 690 44.44 21.49 -22.35
CA ALA A 690 44.16 20.55 -21.27
C ALA A 690 43.53 21.19 -20.02
N ALA A 691 42.79 20.34 -19.27
CA ALA A 691 42.33 20.50 -17.89
C ALA A 691 41.33 21.63 -17.56
N ALA A 692 40.03 21.29 -17.57
CA ALA A 692 39.16 21.39 -16.38
C ALA A 692 37.81 20.64 -16.62
N LEU A 693 37.19 20.18 -15.52
CA LEU A 693 35.75 19.92 -15.37
C LEU A 693 35.02 19.10 -16.47
N ALA A 694 34.97 17.78 -16.27
CA ALA A 694 33.91 16.91 -16.80
C ALA A 694 33.66 15.78 -15.79
N GLY A 695 32.53 15.82 -15.09
CA GLY A 695 32.15 14.89 -14.01
C GLY A 695 30.63 14.79 -13.79
N LEU A 696 29.85 15.31 -14.73
CA LEU A 696 28.42 15.12 -14.93
C LEU A 696 28.19 15.00 -16.44
N VAL A 697 27.02 14.50 -16.85
CA VAL A 697 26.71 14.04 -18.22
C VAL A 697 27.47 12.77 -18.60
N LEU A 698 27.11 11.63 -17.98
CA LEU A 698 27.43 10.30 -18.51
C LEU A 698 26.33 9.24 -18.28
N VAL A 699 25.09 9.64 -18.02
CA VAL A 699 23.91 8.74 -17.92
C VAL A 699 23.07 8.79 -19.21
N ALA A 700 22.78 10.00 -19.73
CA ALA A 700 21.98 10.25 -20.94
C ALA A 700 22.59 9.77 -22.28
N ALA A 701 23.53 8.83 -22.27
CA ALA A 701 24.14 8.21 -23.44
C ALA A 701 24.06 6.66 -23.46
N GLY A 702 23.56 6.03 -22.39
CA GLY A 702 23.39 4.57 -22.31
C GLY A 702 22.21 4.05 -23.14
N ALA A 703 20.99 4.53 -22.83
CA ALA A 703 19.75 4.05 -23.43
C ALA A 703 19.72 4.12 -24.97
N ALA A 704 20.27 5.21 -25.54
CA ALA A 704 20.32 5.43 -26.99
C ALA A 704 21.18 4.41 -27.77
N LEU A 705 22.11 3.69 -27.11
CA LEU A 705 22.90 2.64 -27.76
C LEU A 705 22.23 1.25 -27.69
N ALA A 706 21.43 0.97 -26.66
CA ALA A 706 20.73 -0.31 -26.51
C ALA A 706 19.71 -0.52 -27.65
N LEU A 707 18.87 0.49 -27.90
CA LEU A 707 17.86 0.48 -28.97
C LEU A 707 18.46 0.47 -30.39
N TRP A 708 19.73 0.86 -30.55
CA TRP A 708 20.44 0.75 -31.83
C TRP A 708 21.04 -0.66 -32.06
N ALA A 709 21.52 -1.32 -31.00
CA ALA A 709 22.16 -2.64 -31.10
C ALA A 709 21.21 -3.76 -31.54
N ALA A 710 19.92 -3.69 -31.14
CA ALA A 710 18.93 -4.73 -31.42
C ALA A 710 18.57 -4.87 -32.92
N ARG A 711 18.82 -3.87 -33.77
CA ARG A 711 18.18 -3.80 -35.11
C ARG A 711 19.04 -4.16 -36.33
N ARG A 712 20.33 -4.55 -36.19
CA ARG A 712 21.04 -5.43 -37.18
C ARG A 712 22.42 -5.94 -36.73
N GLY A 713 22.42 -7.06 -36.01
CA GLY A 713 23.64 -7.78 -35.60
C GLY A 713 24.03 -9.01 -36.43
N ARG A 714 23.95 -8.99 -37.78
CA ARG A 714 24.51 -10.07 -38.65
C ARG A 714 24.68 -9.65 -40.12
N GLY A 715 25.92 -9.38 -40.51
CA GLY A 715 26.36 -9.39 -41.91
C GLY A 715 27.31 -10.57 -42.15
N PRO A 716 27.25 -11.25 -43.32
CA PRO A 716 28.27 -12.20 -43.74
C PRO A 716 29.19 -11.61 -44.82
N ARG A 717 30.51 -11.90 -44.74
CA ARG A 717 31.56 -11.91 -45.80
C ARG A 717 31.47 -10.85 -46.93
N GLU A 718 32.48 -9.99 -47.14
CA GLU A 718 33.86 -9.90 -46.62
C GLU A 718 34.22 -8.44 -46.25
#